data_AF-A0A2G5E865-F1
#
_entry.id   AF-A0A2G5E865-F1
#
_cell.length_a   1.000
_cell.length_b   1.000
_cell.length_c   1.000
_cell.angle_alpha   90.00
_cell.angle_beta   90.00
_cell.angle_gamma   90.00
#
_symmetry.space_group_name_H-M   'P 1'
#
loop_
_entity.id
_entity.type
_entity.pdbx_description
1 polymer ?
#
loop_
_entity_poly.entity_id
_entity_poly.type
_entity_poly.pdbx_seq_one_letter_code
_entity_poly.pdbx_strand_id
1 'polypeptide(L)'
;MASSSQFTSNTQIPLVHQYALGEGMLLQVKVYKSSYDSNVKVELQLRNCSKLFLLHWGAIYCGQTNWVLPADRPVGTKLFKQYALQTPFVKSGDVFFITIELRDPKIHAIEFVLKDERHDKWLKLNQQNFQIKIPEGVKIYSHTSIPKDLVERKAYFLWESMGRPRNSPQQQQENYEIALRDLQSQLSKGISLNELQSSFQAPGTKRAADNKESSSVVDNVTSSSYHRRHDVGQWLHQRSQGKAKISNSLSLGGVGNGIVKWLLDEISQKEKDAERSLMHRFNIATELTERCKSEGELGLIGIMVWLRFMACRHLTWNKNYNVKPREISTAQDKFTNLLQRIYSSQPNDREIVRLIMTTIGRGGQGDVGQRIRDEILVLQRNNDCKGGMMEEWHQKLHNNSSPDDVIICQALLDYVRSDFKIDIYWRTLNANGLTKSILRSYDRPIVSEPHFRVGSKEGLLRDLTSYLKTLKAVHTGADLESAIETFLGYSSQGNHFMKAVRVNIVGDVPSRLQECLSFVKMHVDDKNIGPLMEKLLESRVVLRPLLLTSHEKLKDVIFLDLALDSAVRTTMERGLQELGNTHVPGIVFFISVMLQNLCLSTVGNEQLIYCTKDWYIVSDSYRPNDEQWALQAKAVIDRVRLALSDKSQDYHKMIQPSAQYLGNMLRVEKWAIDIFTEELTRAGSAATLSLLVNRLDPILRKIANLGCWQIISPVEVCGLVTAVSELIIVQTKVYAKPTIIIANKVTGEEEIPDGVVGVLTPDMPDVLSHVSVRARNSKVCFATCFDQSILKNLKLKEGKMISIKLSSTNLVIRYITQEVGVLYLPLYYPLGECGVLHLPLYYPLDESFSLYAAT
;
A
#
# COMPACT_ATOMS: atom_id res chain seq x y z
N MET A 1 50.42 -16.71 27.33
CA MET A 1 49.78 -15.80 28.31
C MET A 1 48.62 -15.15 27.56
N ALA A 2 47.38 -15.59 27.71
CA ALA A 2 46.53 -15.55 28.91
C ALA A 2 46.01 -14.13 29.21
N SER A 3 44.88 -13.76 28.59
CA SER A 3 43.96 -12.74 29.09
C SER A 3 42.53 -13.27 28.92
N SER A 4 41.88 -13.52 30.05
CA SER A 4 40.61 -14.22 30.16
C SER A 4 39.42 -13.39 29.66
N SER A 5 38.68 -13.90 28.67
CA SER A 5 37.30 -13.48 28.42
C SER A 5 36.39 -14.08 29.51
N GLN A 6 36.19 -13.35 30.61
CA GLN A 6 35.16 -13.69 31.59
C GLN A 6 33.78 -13.52 30.94
N PHE A 7 33.19 -14.62 30.46
CA PHE A 7 31.75 -14.70 30.35
C PHE A 7 31.18 -14.52 31.76
N THR A 8 30.46 -13.43 31.99
CA THR A 8 29.61 -13.28 33.17
C THR A 8 28.46 -14.28 33.07
N SER A 9 28.70 -15.48 33.60
CA SER A 9 27.69 -16.50 33.74
C SER A 9 26.54 -15.94 34.58
N ASN A 10 25.42 -15.66 33.94
CA ASN A 10 24.20 -15.29 34.65
C ASN A 10 23.66 -16.58 35.29
N THR A 11 24.06 -16.82 36.54
CA THR A 11 23.93 -18.12 37.23
C THR A 11 22.47 -18.40 37.59
N GLN A 12 21.67 -18.81 36.60
CA GLN A 12 20.36 -19.41 36.86
C GLN A 12 20.57 -20.65 37.72
N ILE A 13 20.11 -20.61 38.97
CA ILE A 13 20.06 -21.77 39.84
C ILE A 13 18.94 -22.68 39.30
N PRO A 14 19.24 -23.85 38.71
CA PRO A 14 18.20 -24.71 38.18
C PRO A 14 17.37 -25.29 39.34
N LEU A 15 16.08 -25.49 39.12
CA LEU A 15 15.29 -26.32 40.03
C LEU A 15 15.74 -27.78 39.84
N VAL A 16 16.32 -28.37 40.87
CA VAL A 16 16.86 -29.75 40.82
C VAL A 16 15.93 -30.69 41.58
N HIS A 17 15.36 -31.66 40.88
CA HIS A 17 14.68 -32.80 41.46
C HIS A 17 15.63 -34.01 41.44
N GLN A 18 15.63 -34.80 42.51
CA GLN A 18 16.33 -36.08 42.57
C GLN A 18 15.36 -37.17 43.04
N TYR A 19 15.37 -38.30 42.32
CA TYR A 19 14.55 -39.46 42.60
C TYR A 19 15.46 -40.68 42.73
N ALA A 20 15.42 -41.33 43.89
CA ALA A 20 15.96 -42.68 44.05
C ALA A 20 15.03 -43.66 43.34
N LEU A 21 15.55 -44.36 42.35
CA LEU A 21 14.88 -45.46 41.67
C LEU A 21 15.36 -46.78 42.31
N GLY A 22 14.62 -47.86 42.09
CA GLY A 22 15.00 -49.19 42.59
C GLY A 22 16.39 -49.63 42.07
N GLU A 23 16.99 -50.62 42.72
CA GLU A 23 18.33 -51.16 42.38
C GLU A 23 19.48 -50.11 42.47
N GLY A 24 19.31 -49.03 43.25
CA GLY A 24 20.36 -48.01 43.47
C GLY A 24 20.55 -47.00 42.33
N MET A 25 19.65 -47.03 41.34
CA MET A 25 19.60 -46.07 40.24
C MET A 25 19.17 -44.67 40.75
N LEU A 26 19.72 -43.61 40.17
CA LEU A 26 19.41 -42.22 40.56
C LEU A 26 19.02 -41.41 39.32
N LEU A 27 17.80 -40.85 39.33
CA LEU A 27 17.34 -39.88 38.33
C LEU A 27 17.43 -38.47 38.91
N GLN A 28 18.26 -37.62 38.31
CA GLN A 28 18.30 -36.18 38.57
C GLN A 28 17.65 -35.43 37.40
N VAL A 29 16.71 -34.54 37.67
CA VAL A 29 16.11 -33.64 36.68
C VAL A 29 16.46 -32.20 37.06
N LYS A 30 16.96 -31.41 36.11
CA LYS A 30 17.27 -29.99 36.28
C LYS A 30 16.38 -29.17 35.34
N VAL A 31 15.69 -28.17 35.88
CA VAL A 31 14.87 -27.24 35.11
C VAL A 31 15.51 -25.86 35.15
N TYR A 32 15.86 -25.35 33.97
CA TYR A 32 16.39 -24.02 33.74
C TYR A 32 15.28 -23.15 33.11
N LYS A 33 15.07 -21.95 33.63
CA LYS A 33 14.08 -20.99 33.12
C LYS A 33 14.66 -19.59 33.18
N SER A 34 14.56 -18.87 32.08
CA SER A 34 15.01 -17.49 32.00
C SER A 34 14.00 -16.54 32.64
N SER A 35 14.51 -15.47 33.26
CA SER A 35 13.68 -14.36 33.79
C SER A 35 13.14 -13.45 32.68
N TYR A 36 13.74 -13.50 31.49
CA TYR A 36 13.49 -12.57 30.37
C TYR A 36 12.96 -13.27 29.11
N ASP A 37 12.89 -14.60 29.11
CA ASP A 37 12.50 -15.42 27.97
C ASP A 37 11.58 -16.55 28.47
N SER A 38 10.49 -16.81 27.75
CA SER A 38 9.54 -17.88 28.05
C SER A 38 10.11 -19.28 27.88
N ASN A 39 11.27 -19.41 27.21
CA ASN A 39 11.92 -20.69 26.97
C ASN A 39 12.36 -21.39 28.27
N VAL A 40 12.04 -22.67 28.36
CA VAL A 40 12.37 -23.56 29.48
C VAL A 40 13.20 -24.73 28.97
N LYS A 41 14.32 -25.03 29.62
CA LYS A 41 15.17 -26.17 29.31
C LYS A 41 15.13 -27.17 30.46
N VAL A 42 14.79 -28.42 30.15
CA VAL A 42 14.70 -29.53 31.12
C VAL A 42 15.74 -30.57 30.77
N GLU A 43 16.66 -30.84 31.70
CA GLU A 43 17.69 -31.86 31.56
C GLU A 43 17.41 -33.02 32.51
N LEU A 44 17.25 -34.23 31.97
CA LEU A 44 17.12 -35.47 32.75
C LEU A 44 18.46 -36.21 32.70
N GLN A 45 18.97 -36.63 33.86
CA GLN A 45 20.22 -37.38 34.02
C GLN A 45 19.98 -38.64 34.86
N LEU A 46 20.22 -39.82 34.31
CA LEU A 46 20.11 -41.11 34.97
C LEU A 46 21.51 -41.69 35.25
N ARG A 47 21.76 -42.07 36.51
CA ARG A 47 23.04 -42.58 37.02
C ARG A 47 22.89 -43.97 37.65
N ASN A 48 24.01 -44.68 37.81
CA ASN A 48 24.09 -46.04 38.35
C ASN A 48 23.19 -47.04 37.60
N CYS A 49 23.07 -46.87 36.28
CA CYS A 49 22.15 -47.65 35.45
C CYS A 49 22.92 -48.59 34.51
N SER A 50 22.60 -49.88 34.57
CA SER A 50 23.16 -50.92 33.69
C SER A 50 22.27 -51.27 32.48
N LYS A 51 21.11 -50.62 32.36
CA LYS A 51 20.05 -50.91 31.38
C LYS A 51 19.78 -49.67 30.51
N LEU A 52 19.23 -49.87 29.30
CA LEU A 52 18.76 -48.77 28.46
C LEU A 52 17.29 -48.48 28.78
N PHE A 53 16.98 -47.22 29.07
CA PHE A 53 15.62 -46.74 29.30
C PHE A 53 15.20 -45.76 28.20
N LEU A 54 13.90 -45.74 27.89
CA LEU A 54 13.25 -44.65 27.16
C LEU A 54 12.51 -43.73 28.12
N LEU A 55 12.49 -42.45 27.80
CA LEU A 55 11.56 -41.48 28.37
C LEU A 55 10.26 -41.52 27.59
N HIS A 56 9.17 -41.97 28.21
CA HIS A 56 7.82 -41.88 27.63
C HIS A 56 7.07 -40.72 28.28
N TRP A 57 6.72 -39.68 27.51
CA TRP A 57 6.33 -38.39 28.07
C TRP A 57 5.31 -37.60 27.25
N GLY A 58 4.70 -36.62 27.91
CA GLY A 58 3.84 -35.59 27.33
C GLY A 58 3.95 -34.29 28.13
N ALA A 59 3.53 -33.18 27.53
CA ALA A 59 3.39 -31.91 28.22
C ALA A 59 1.94 -31.73 28.71
N ILE A 60 1.72 -30.82 29.67
CA ILE A 60 0.40 -30.49 30.21
C ILE A 60 0.24 -28.97 30.26
N TYR A 61 -0.87 -28.46 29.72
CA TYR A 61 -1.26 -27.05 29.85
C TYR A 61 -1.93 -26.77 31.20
N CYS A 62 -1.79 -25.54 31.70
CA CYS A 62 -2.42 -25.14 32.97
C CYS A 62 -3.94 -25.36 32.93
N GLY A 63 -4.48 -26.07 33.94
CA GLY A 63 -5.91 -26.40 34.04
C GLY A 63 -6.39 -27.57 33.17
N GLN A 64 -5.51 -28.26 32.44
CA GLN A 64 -5.85 -29.45 31.65
C GLN A 64 -5.20 -30.72 32.24
N THR A 65 -5.81 -31.88 31.99
CA THR A 65 -5.31 -33.19 32.45
C THR A 65 -4.82 -34.09 31.31
N ASN A 66 -5.16 -33.76 30.06
CA ASN A 66 -4.72 -34.52 28.88
C ASN A 66 -3.29 -34.13 28.49
N TRP A 67 -2.50 -35.12 28.07
CA TRP A 67 -1.17 -34.88 27.51
C TRP A 67 -1.27 -34.18 26.15
N VAL A 68 -0.51 -33.10 26.00
CA VAL A 68 -0.26 -32.40 24.74
C VAL A 68 1.14 -32.72 24.24
N LEU A 69 1.33 -32.65 22.92
CA LEU A 69 2.58 -32.98 22.25
C LEU A 69 3.34 -31.69 21.90
N PRO A 70 4.48 -31.39 22.56
CA PRO A 70 5.30 -30.24 22.18
C PRO A 70 5.72 -30.28 20.70
N ALA A 71 5.84 -29.10 20.09
CA ALA A 71 6.35 -28.94 18.73
C ALA A 71 7.86 -29.23 18.69
N ASP A 72 8.61 -28.59 19.59
CA ASP A 72 10.04 -28.83 19.79
C ASP A 72 10.26 -30.18 20.52
N ARG A 73 11.15 -31.03 19.99
CA ARG A 73 11.38 -32.40 20.48
C ARG A 73 12.86 -32.75 20.43
N PRO A 74 13.40 -33.49 21.42
CA PRO A 74 14.78 -33.97 21.36
C PRO A 74 15.00 -34.90 20.17
N VAL A 75 16.23 -34.90 19.62
CA VAL A 75 16.63 -35.77 18.51
C VAL A 75 16.39 -37.24 18.85
N GLY A 76 15.84 -38.01 17.90
CA GLY A 76 15.50 -39.42 18.09
C GLY A 76 14.13 -39.68 18.73
N THR A 77 13.36 -38.64 19.07
CA THR A 77 12.01 -38.79 19.63
C THR A 77 11.01 -39.37 18.61
N LYS A 78 10.31 -40.44 19.00
CA LYS A 78 9.24 -41.08 18.21
C LYS A 78 7.86 -40.77 18.80
N LEU A 79 6.84 -40.72 17.94
CA LEU A 79 5.45 -40.57 18.34
C LEU A 79 4.87 -41.94 18.75
N PHE A 80 4.34 -42.05 19.96
CA PHE A 80 3.70 -43.26 20.48
C PHE A 80 2.18 -43.08 20.54
N LYS A 81 1.45 -43.90 19.77
CA LYS A 81 -0.03 -43.93 19.70
C LYS A 81 -0.71 -42.56 19.49
N GLN A 82 -0.01 -41.60 18.89
CA GLN A 82 -0.48 -40.23 18.57
C GLN A 82 -0.83 -39.32 19.76
N TYR A 83 -0.63 -39.74 21.02
CA TYR A 83 -0.88 -38.90 22.21
C TYR A 83 0.32 -38.77 23.17
N ALA A 84 1.44 -39.45 22.89
CA ALA A 84 2.63 -39.40 23.72
C ALA A 84 3.92 -39.46 22.88
N LEU A 85 5.03 -39.05 23.48
CA LEU A 85 6.37 -39.09 22.91
C LEU A 85 7.21 -40.19 23.57
N GLN A 86 8.16 -40.76 22.81
CA GLN A 86 9.18 -41.67 23.32
C GLN A 86 10.55 -41.18 22.87
N THR A 87 11.39 -40.79 23.82
CA THR A 87 12.73 -40.24 23.58
C THR A 87 13.79 -41.16 24.20
N PRO A 88 14.80 -41.63 23.44
CA PRO A 88 15.89 -42.41 23.99
C PRO A 88 16.87 -41.55 24.78
N PHE A 89 17.44 -42.10 25.85
CA PHE A 89 18.54 -41.46 26.57
C PHE A 89 19.87 -41.62 25.81
N VAL A 90 20.66 -40.56 25.77
CA VAL A 90 22.01 -40.57 25.19
C VAL A 90 23.03 -40.87 26.29
N LYS A 91 23.96 -41.80 26.07
CA LYS A 91 25.03 -42.11 27.04
C LYS A 91 26.20 -41.13 26.89
N SER A 92 26.65 -40.54 28.00
CA SER A 92 27.88 -39.75 28.09
C SER A 92 28.62 -40.10 29.38
N GLY A 93 29.74 -40.82 29.25
CA GLY A 93 30.42 -41.45 30.39
C GLY A 93 29.50 -42.43 31.12
N ASP A 94 29.46 -42.35 32.44
CA ASP A 94 28.63 -43.19 33.32
C ASP A 94 27.21 -42.61 33.56
N VAL A 95 26.81 -41.61 32.77
CA VAL A 95 25.52 -40.92 32.88
C VAL A 95 24.75 -41.03 31.57
N PHE A 96 23.46 -41.32 31.67
CA PHE A 96 22.51 -41.25 30.57
C PHE A 96 21.74 -39.94 30.66
N PHE A 97 21.59 -39.19 29.57
CA PHE A 97 20.93 -37.87 29.61
C PHE A 97 19.97 -37.61 28.45
N ILE A 98 19.00 -36.73 28.69
CA ILE A 98 18.08 -36.13 27.72
C ILE A 98 17.97 -34.64 28.01
N THR A 99 17.94 -33.82 26.97
CA THR A 99 17.64 -32.38 27.06
C THR A 99 16.38 -32.07 26.25
N ILE A 100 15.39 -31.46 26.89
CA ILE A 100 14.13 -31.01 26.29
C ILE A 100 14.11 -29.48 26.35
N GLU A 101 13.85 -28.83 25.22
CA GLU A 101 13.55 -27.39 25.15
C GLU A 101 12.06 -27.20 24.93
N LEU A 102 11.43 -26.34 25.73
CA LEU A 102 10.02 -25.98 25.62
C LEU A 102 9.90 -24.48 25.39
N ARG A 103 9.27 -24.11 24.27
CA ARG A 103 9.08 -22.71 23.85
C ARG A 103 7.65 -22.20 24.02
N ASP A 104 6.70 -23.08 24.25
CA ASP A 104 5.30 -22.71 24.49
C ASP A 104 5.09 -22.31 25.97
N PRO A 105 4.80 -21.03 26.27
CA PRO A 105 4.61 -20.55 27.64
C PRO A 105 3.36 -21.10 28.33
N LYS A 106 2.45 -21.77 27.61
CA LYS A 106 1.24 -22.39 28.18
C LYS A 106 1.54 -23.72 28.88
N ILE A 107 2.68 -24.35 28.58
CA ILE A 107 3.07 -25.62 29.20
C ILE A 107 3.40 -25.36 30.68
N HIS A 108 2.66 -26.04 31.56
CA HIS A 108 2.77 -25.94 33.01
C HIS A 108 3.58 -27.09 33.60
N ALA A 109 3.54 -28.28 32.99
CA ALA A 109 4.29 -29.44 33.45
C ALA A 109 4.70 -30.38 32.30
N ILE A 110 5.73 -31.19 32.53
CA ILE A 110 5.99 -32.43 31.80
C ILE A 110 5.56 -33.59 32.68
N GLU A 111 4.79 -34.52 32.13
CA GLU A 111 4.59 -35.85 32.72
C GLU A 111 5.36 -36.91 31.94
N PHE A 112 5.94 -37.86 32.66
CA PHE A 112 6.70 -38.94 32.07
C PHE A 112 6.73 -40.22 32.91
N VAL A 113 7.14 -41.30 32.26
CA VAL A 113 7.53 -42.57 32.89
C VAL A 113 8.77 -43.11 32.18
N LEU A 114 9.60 -43.87 32.91
CA LEU A 114 10.77 -44.53 32.32
C LEU A 114 10.39 -45.95 31.90
N LYS A 115 10.68 -46.31 30.66
CA LYS A 115 10.39 -47.63 30.10
C LYS A 115 11.68 -48.40 29.85
N ASP A 116 11.82 -49.59 30.44
CA ASP A 116 12.85 -50.57 30.05
C ASP A 116 12.40 -51.24 28.74
N GLU A 117 13.14 -51.02 27.65
CA GLU A 117 12.80 -51.61 26.34
C GLU A 117 12.97 -53.12 26.28
N ARG A 118 13.87 -53.71 27.09
CA ARG A 118 14.19 -55.13 27.00
C ARG A 118 13.18 -56.02 27.72
N HIS A 119 12.53 -55.48 28.74
CA HIS A 119 11.61 -56.23 29.61
C HIS A 119 10.17 -55.67 29.62
N ASP A 120 9.87 -54.70 28.75
CA ASP A 120 8.61 -53.92 28.69
C ASP A 120 8.15 -53.35 30.04
N LYS A 121 9.09 -53.14 30.97
CA LYS A 121 8.79 -52.74 32.35
C LYS A 121 8.73 -51.23 32.48
N TRP A 122 7.66 -50.74 33.09
CA TRP A 122 7.40 -49.32 33.28
C TRP A 122 7.71 -48.91 34.71
N LEU A 123 8.68 -48.02 34.90
CA LEU A 123 8.98 -47.41 36.20
C LEU A 123 8.09 -46.18 36.40
N LYS A 124 7.39 -46.19 37.54
CA LYS A 124 6.46 -45.16 38.02
C LYS A 124 6.79 -44.83 39.47
N LEU A 125 6.57 -43.59 39.88
CA LEU A 125 6.75 -43.16 41.26
C LEU A 125 5.43 -43.37 42.01
N ASN A 126 5.40 -44.21 43.03
CA ASN A 126 4.21 -44.50 43.85
C ASN A 126 2.96 -44.85 42.99
N GLN A 127 3.15 -45.68 41.96
CA GLN A 127 2.14 -46.07 40.95
C GLN A 127 1.64 -44.94 40.02
N GLN A 128 2.13 -43.70 40.17
CA GLN A 128 1.80 -42.55 39.35
C GLN A 128 2.91 -42.19 38.35
N ASN A 129 2.60 -41.35 37.36
CA ASN A 129 3.60 -40.80 36.45
C ASN A 129 4.52 -39.84 37.21
N PHE A 130 5.77 -39.71 36.80
CA PHE A 130 6.61 -38.60 37.25
C PHE A 130 6.09 -37.31 36.65
N GLN A 131 5.93 -36.26 37.46
CA GLN A 131 5.51 -34.93 37.00
C GLN A 131 6.57 -33.90 37.40
N ILE A 132 7.15 -33.21 36.41
CA ILE A 132 7.99 -32.03 36.60
C ILE A 132 7.13 -30.82 36.33
N LYS A 133 6.77 -30.08 37.39
CA LYS A 133 6.15 -28.77 37.24
C LYS A 133 7.21 -27.78 36.79
N ILE A 134 6.94 -27.06 35.72
CA ILE A 134 7.79 -25.97 35.27
C ILE A 134 7.66 -24.85 36.29
N PRO A 135 8.78 -24.30 36.82
CA PRO A 135 8.70 -23.17 37.72
C PRO A 135 7.85 -22.06 37.12
N GLU A 136 6.87 -21.58 37.87
CA GLU A 136 6.35 -20.23 37.67
C GLU A 136 7.49 -19.29 38.02
N GLY A 137 8.34 -19.01 37.01
CA GLY A 137 9.45 -18.08 37.12
C GLY A 137 8.92 -16.80 37.74
N VAL A 138 9.66 -16.30 38.74
CA VAL A 138 9.20 -15.28 39.69
C VAL A 138 8.28 -14.32 38.97
N LYS A 139 6.98 -14.41 39.28
CA LYS A 139 6.03 -13.37 38.94
C LYS A 139 6.51 -12.16 39.74
N ILE A 140 7.43 -11.40 39.13
CA ILE A 140 7.30 -9.95 39.15
C ILE A 140 5.85 -9.77 38.78
N TYR A 141 5.06 -9.39 39.77
CA TYR A 141 3.74 -8.88 39.51
C TYR A 141 3.99 -7.57 38.77
N SER A 142 4.22 -7.67 37.45
CA SER A 142 3.25 -7.05 36.57
C SER A 142 1.90 -7.61 37.01
N HIS A 143 1.36 -6.94 38.03
CA HIS A 143 -0.07 -6.70 38.11
C HIS A 143 -0.57 -6.62 36.68
N THR A 144 -1.73 -7.21 36.40
CA THR A 144 -2.63 -6.63 35.40
C THR A 144 -2.64 -5.15 35.75
N SER A 145 -1.84 -4.37 35.02
CA SER A 145 -1.48 -3.03 35.46
C SER A 145 -2.75 -2.27 35.26
N ILE A 146 -3.50 -2.09 36.35
CA ILE A 146 -4.83 -1.51 36.34
C ILE A 146 -4.66 -0.24 35.51
N PRO A 147 -5.22 -0.20 34.27
CA PRO A 147 -4.72 0.73 33.27
C PRO A 147 -4.74 2.14 33.87
N LYS A 148 -3.68 2.93 33.68
CA LYS A 148 -3.54 4.19 34.43
C LYS A 148 -4.78 5.07 34.25
N ASP A 149 -5.35 5.07 33.05
CA ASP A 149 -6.63 5.70 32.72
C ASP A 149 -7.83 5.17 33.54
N LEU A 150 -7.87 3.89 33.91
CA LEU A 150 -8.90 3.32 34.79
C LEU A 150 -8.74 3.82 36.24
N VAL A 151 -7.50 3.90 36.73
CA VAL A 151 -7.18 4.42 38.07
C VAL A 151 -7.48 5.93 38.13
N GLU A 152 -7.05 6.68 37.11
CA GLU A 152 -7.27 8.12 36.96
C GLU A 152 -8.77 8.45 36.85
N ARG A 153 -9.54 7.70 36.05
CA ARG A 153 -11.01 7.85 35.98
C ARG A 153 -11.67 7.59 37.33
N LYS A 154 -11.27 6.52 38.03
CA LYS A 154 -11.81 6.20 39.35
C LYS A 154 -11.44 7.25 40.41
N ALA A 155 -10.22 7.79 40.37
CA ALA A 155 -9.77 8.89 41.23
C ALA A 155 -10.53 10.19 40.93
N TYR A 156 -10.82 10.46 39.65
CA TYR A 156 -11.65 11.58 39.22
C TYR A 156 -13.09 11.45 39.74
N PHE A 157 -13.73 10.27 39.63
CA PHE A 157 -15.06 10.05 40.18
C PHE A 157 -15.10 10.20 41.71
N LEU A 158 -14.05 9.76 42.43
CA LEU A 158 -13.93 10.02 43.86
C LEU A 158 -13.87 11.53 44.15
N TRP A 159 -13.02 12.28 43.45
CA TRP A 159 -12.94 13.74 43.58
C TRP A 159 -14.25 14.46 43.24
N GLU A 160 -14.96 14.00 42.21
CA GLU A 160 -16.28 14.52 41.83
C GLU A 160 -17.33 14.25 42.91
N SER A 161 -17.35 13.03 43.48
CA SER A 161 -18.27 12.66 44.57
C SER A 161 -18.05 13.47 45.86
N MET A 162 -16.84 14.00 46.07
CA MET A 162 -16.50 14.91 47.17
C MET A 162 -16.90 16.38 46.90
N GLY A 163 -17.59 16.67 45.79
CA GLY A 163 -18.03 18.03 45.43
C GLY A 163 -16.97 18.86 44.71
N ARG A 164 -16.00 18.22 44.05
CA ARG A 164 -14.90 18.86 43.29
C ARG A 164 -14.07 19.91 44.08
N PRO A 165 -13.56 19.59 45.29
CA PRO A 165 -12.73 20.51 46.06
C PRO A 165 -11.42 20.90 45.35
N ARG A 166 -10.86 22.08 45.69
CA ARG A 166 -9.52 22.48 45.22
C ARG A 166 -8.45 21.66 45.95
N ASN A 167 -7.97 20.59 45.32
CA ASN A 167 -6.99 19.68 45.90
C ASN A 167 -5.54 20.11 45.64
N SER A 168 -4.67 19.88 46.62
CA SER A 168 -3.22 19.95 46.46
C SER A 168 -2.68 18.70 45.70
N PRO A 169 -1.43 18.74 45.17
CA PRO A 169 -0.84 17.57 44.50
C PRO A 169 -0.77 16.32 45.39
N GLN A 170 -0.57 16.50 46.71
CA GLN A 170 -0.57 15.40 47.68
C GLN A 170 -1.95 14.77 47.83
N GLN A 171 -3.03 15.57 47.85
CA GLN A 171 -4.41 15.08 47.91
C GLN A 171 -4.86 14.42 46.60
N GLN A 172 -4.31 14.83 45.45
CA GLN A 172 -4.53 14.14 44.17
C GLN A 172 -3.86 12.76 44.16
N GLN A 173 -2.63 12.66 44.67
CA GLN A 173 -1.92 11.39 44.84
C GLN A 173 -2.65 10.45 45.83
N GLU A 174 -3.17 10.97 46.94
CA GLU A 174 -3.96 10.19 47.90
C GLU A 174 -5.26 9.65 47.28
N ASN A 175 -5.99 10.46 46.52
CA ASN A 175 -7.17 10.01 45.76
C ASN A 175 -6.82 8.93 44.72
N TYR A 176 -5.67 9.04 44.06
CA TYR A 176 -5.15 8.03 43.13
C TYR A 176 -4.85 6.69 43.84
N GLU A 177 -4.22 6.73 45.02
CA GLU A 177 -3.92 5.53 45.81
C GLU A 177 -5.15 4.88 46.45
N ILE A 178 -6.19 5.66 46.77
CA ILE A 178 -7.48 5.14 47.21
C ILE A 178 -8.19 4.45 46.03
N ALA A 179 -8.21 5.09 44.85
CA ALA A 179 -8.77 4.51 43.62
C ALA A 179 -8.08 3.20 43.22
N LEU A 180 -6.74 3.17 43.28
CA LEU A 180 -5.93 1.98 43.01
C LEU A 180 -6.31 0.83 43.96
N ARG A 181 -6.40 1.10 45.27
CA ARG A 181 -6.76 0.10 46.29
C ARG A 181 -8.18 -0.44 46.13
N ASP A 182 -9.15 0.40 45.78
CA ASP A 182 -10.53 -0.06 45.52
C ASP A 182 -10.60 -0.97 44.29
N LEU A 183 -9.96 -0.58 43.17
CA LEU A 183 -9.91 -1.41 41.96
C LEU A 183 -9.17 -2.74 42.19
N GLN A 184 -8.08 -2.73 42.98
CA GLN A 184 -7.40 -3.97 43.41
C GLN A 184 -8.31 -4.87 44.27
N SER A 185 -9.11 -4.28 45.16
CA SER A 185 -10.08 -4.99 46.01
C SER A 185 -11.24 -5.60 45.22
N GLN A 186 -11.64 -4.96 44.11
CA GLN A 186 -12.69 -5.47 43.23
C GLN A 186 -12.20 -6.60 42.32
N LEU A 187 -10.97 -6.49 41.80
CA LEU A 187 -10.30 -7.59 41.09
C LEU A 187 -10.07 -8.81 41.98
N SER A 188 -9.67 -8.63 43.25
CA SER A 188 -9.44 -9.75 44.18
C SER A 188 -10.73 -10.44 44.64
N LYS A 189 -11.89 -9.77 44.51
CA LYS A 189 -13.23 -10.35 44.69
C LYS A 189 -13.77 -11.07 43.44
N GLY A 190 -12.97 -11.18 42.38
CA GLY A 190 -13.30 -11.96 41.18
C GLY A 190 -14.03 -11.20 40.08
N ILE A 191 -14.22 -9.88 40.20
CA ILE A 191 -14.74 -9.05 39.09
C ILE A 191 -13.64 -8.96 38.02
N SER A 192 -13.98 -9.21 36.76
CA SER A 192 -13.00 -9.15 35.67
C SER A 192 -12.64 -7.71 35.29
N LEU A 193 -11.45 -7.51 34.71
CA LEU A 193 -10.98 -6.18 34.30
C LEU A 193 -11.86 -5.56 33.19
N ASN A 194 -12.50 -6.40 32.36
CA ASN A 194 -13.47 -5.97 31.35
C ASN A 194 -14.78 -5.50 32.01
N GLU A 195 -15.28 -6.20 33.03
CA GLU A 195 -16.48 -5.78 33.78
C GLU A 195 -16.23 -4.46 34.52
N LEU A 196 -15.03 -4.25 35.08
CA LEU A 196 -14.65 -2.96 35.65
C LEU A 196 -14.61 -1.85 34.60
N GLN A 197 -14.08 -2.11 33.40
CA GLN A 197 -14.12 -1.13 32.31
C GLN A 197 -15.55 -0.82 31.84
N SER A 198 -16.45 -1.82 31.80
CA SER A 198 -17.85 -1.65 31.43
C SER A 198 -18.69 -0.99 32.53
N SER A 199 -18.38 -1.19 33.81
CA SER A 199 -19.16 -0.61 34.92
C SER A 199 -19.03 0.92 35.02
N PHE A 200 -17.97 1.49 34.42
CA PHE A 200 -17.81 2.94 34.24
C PHE A 200 -18.35 3.46 32.88
N GLN A 201 -19.15 2.66 32.15
CA GLN A 201 -19.79 3.05 30.88
C GLN A 201 -21.33 2.91 30.90
N ALA A 202 -22.04 3.89 31.47
CA ALA A 202 -23.47 4.15 31.22
C ALA A 202 -23.88 5.54 31.77
N PRO A 203 -25.09 6.04 31.46
CA PRO A 203 -25.54 6.52 30.15
C PRO A 203 -25.75 8.05 30.16
N GLY A 204 -25.93 8.67 28.99
CA GLY A 204 -25.87 10.13 28.85
C GLY A 204 -26.98 10.96 29.54
N THR A 205 -26.59 12.10 30.11
CA THR A 205 -27.47 13.20 30.53
C THR A 205 -27.05 14.53 29.87
N LYS A 206 -27.99 15.49 29.78
CA LYS A 206 -27.95 16.64 28.86
C LYS A 206 -27.46 17.95 29.50
N ARG A 207 -26.82 18.80 28.68
CA ARG A 207 -26.52 20.24 28.88
C ARG A 207 -25.44 20.55 29.94
N ALA A 208 -24.69 21.65 29.88
CA ALA A 208 -24.84 22.90 29.10
C ALA A 208 -23.50 23.41 28.51
N ALA A 209 -23.54 24.49 27.71
CA ALA A 209 -22.36 25.24 27.25
C ALA A 209 -21.66 25.93 28.46
N ASP A 210 -20.34 26.12 28.49
CA ASP A 210 -19.67 27.20 27.76
C ASP A 210 -18.11 27.11 27.80
N ASN A 211 -17.47 27.73 26.81
CA ASN A 211 -16.10 28.31 26.77
C ASN A 211 -14.83 27.43 26.96
N LYS A 212 -13.99 27.45 25.89
CA LYS A 212 -12.50 27.45 25.83
C LYS A 212 -11.73 26.51 26.78
N GLU A 213 -10.90 25.58 26.29
CA GLU A 213 -9.72 25.82 25.44
C GLU A 213 -9.39 24.65 24.49
N SER A 214 -8.59 24.93 23.47
CA SER A 214 -8.24 23.99 22.39
C SER A 214 -7.02 23.12 22.74
N SER A 215 -7.22 21.82 22.94
CA SER A 215 -6.17 20.79 22.90
C SER A 215 -6.25 19.96 21.60
N SER A 216 -5.09 19.50 21.11
CA SER A 216 -4.92 18.98 19.75
C SER A 216 -5.20 17.49 19.58
N VAL A 217 -5.61 17.10 18.37
CA VAL A 217 -6.05 15.75 17.94
C VAL A 217 -4.93 14.68 17.92
N VAL A 218 -3.72 14.98 18.42
CA VAL A 218 -2.49 14.24 18.07
C VAL A 218 -1.99 13.28 19.19
N ASP A 219 -2.43 13.45 20.44
CA ASP A 219 -1.82 12.75 21.59
C ASP A 219 -2.20 11.25 21.72
N ASN A 220 -3.09 10.73 20.86
CA ASN A 220 -3.51 9.33 20.87
C ASN A 220 -2.61 8.37 20.05
N VAL A 221 -1.49 8.84 19.47
CA VAL A 221 -0.53 7.98 18.75
C VAL A 221 0.58 7.44 19.66
N THR A 222 0.71 7.94 20.90
CA THR A 222 1.74 7.51 21.86
C THR A 222 1.32 6.33 22.73
N SER A 223 1.23 5.14 22.13
CA SER A 223 1.37 3.85 22.84
C SER A 223 1.82 2.74 21.90
N SER A 224 2.94 2.09 22.24
CA SER A 224 3.63 1.11 21.39
C SER A 224 3.01 -0.28 21.41
N SER A 225 1.96 -0.48 20.62
CA SER A 225 1.49 -1.75 20.04
C SER A 225 0.46 -1.37 18.97
N TYR A 226 0.62 -1.67 17.68
CA TYR A 226 0.20 -2.95 17.07
C TYR A 226 0.82 -3.17 15.68
N HIS A 227 2.12 -2.90 15.45
CA HIS A 227 2.75 -3.14 14.15
C HIS A 227 2.85 -4.65 13.82
N ARG A 228 1.76 -5.22 13.30
CA ARG A 228 1.70 -6.59 12.77
C ARG A 228 2.51 -6.63 11.49
N ARG A 229 3.78 -7.00 11.63
CA ARG A 229 4.64 -7.33 10.48
C ARG A 229 4.03 -8.47 9.68
N HIS A 230 4.33 -8.43 8.39
CA HIS A 230 4.11 -9.53 7.48
C HIS A 230 5.45 -10.04 6.99
N ASP A 231 5.55 -11.34 6.73
CA ASP A 231 6.70 -11.91 6.03
C ASP A 231 6.61 -11.54 4.54
N VAL A 232 7.07 -10.33 4.23
CA VAL A 232 7.09 -9.79 2.86
C VAL A 232 7.98 -10.59 1.91
N GLY A 233 8.82 -11.50 2.43
CA GLY A 233 9.56 -12.47 1.61
C GLY A 233 8.64 -13.42 0.84
N GLN A 234 7.47 -13.76 1.41
CA GLN A 234 6.45 -14.59 0.75
C GLN A 234 5.73 -13.86 -0.39
N TRP A 235 5.98 -12.56 -0.58
CA TRP A 235 5.36 -11.76 -1.63
C TRP A 235 6.26 -11.59 -2.86
N LEU A 236 7.46 -12.20 -2.85
CA LEU A 236 8.43 -12.10 -3.92
C LEU A 236 7.87 -12.60 -5.26
N HIS A 237 7.76 -11.67 -6.19
CA HIS A 237 7.43 -11.95 -7.58
C HIS A 237 8.69 -11.77 -8.42
N GLN A 238 9.51 -12.83 -8.49
CA GLN A 238 10.60 -12.88 -9.46
C GLN A 238 10.00 -12.83 -10.87
N ARG A 239 10.40 -11.86 -11.69
CA ARG A 239 10.19 -11.97 -13.14
C ARG A 239 10.92 -13.22 -13.59
N SER A 240 10.19 -14.19 -14.14
CA SER A 240 10.84 -15.30 -14.82
C SER A 240 11.74 -14.72 -15.90
N GLN A 241 13.02 -15.12 -15.97
CA GLN A 241 13.84 -14.93 -17.18
C GLN A 241 13.37 -15.87 -18.30
N GLY A 242 12.08 -15.79 -18.63
CA GLY A 242 11.59 -16.19 -19.93
C GLY A 242 12.32 -15.31 -20.92
N LYS A 243 13.15 -15.92 -21.76
CA LYS A 243 13.76 -15.23 -22.89
C LYS A 243 12.67 -14.42 -23.56
N ALA A 244 12.83 -13.10 -23.62
CA ALA A 244 12.18 -12.33 -24.65
C ALA A 244 12.66 -12.95 -25.96
N LYS A 245 11.85 -13.85 -26.53
CA LYS A 245 11.90 -14.14 -27.95
C LYS A 245 11.42 -12.85 -28.59
N ILE A 246 12.36 -11.92 -28.74
CA ILE A 246 12.40 -11.05 -29.90
C ILE A 246 12.42 -12.03 -31.07
N SER A 247 11.23 -12.32 -31.58
CA SER A 247 11.05 -13.08 -32.80
C SER A 247 11.73 -12.25 -33.88
N ASN A 248 12.87 -12.74 -34.37
CA ASN A 248 13.50 -12.23 -35.57
C ASN A 248 12.64 -12.58 -36.81
N SER A 249 11.39 -12.11 -36.85
CA SER A 249 10.69 -11.82 -38.09
C SER A 249 11.15 -10.44 -38.58
N LEU A 250 12.43 -10.40 -38.98
CA LEU A 250 13.03 -9.31 -39.73
C LEU A 250 12.35 -9.22 -41.11
N SER A 251 11.24 -8.51 -41.20
CA SER A 251 10.83 -7.83 -42.43
C SER A 251 11.38 -6.40 -42.37
N LEU A 252 12.07 -5.98 -43.42
CA LEU A 252 12.95 -4.80 -43.40
C LEU A 252 12.20 -3.49 -43.14
N GLY A 253 12.73 -2.65 -42.23
CA GLY A 253 12.37 -1.23 -42.13
C GLY A 253 12.04 -0.73 -40.72
N GLY A 254 13.06 -0.44 -39.90
CA GLY A 254 12.91 0.34 -38.66
C GLY A 254 13.43 -0.34 -37.39
N VAL A 255 14.17 0.41 -36.57
CA VAL A 255 14.77 -0.07 -35.32
C VAL A 255 13.76 -0.04 -34.16
N GLY A 256 13.50 -1.18 -33.52
CA GLY A 256 13.32 -1.28 -32.06
C GLY A 256 12.15 -0.57 -31.36
N ASN A 257 10.95 -0.47 -31.95
CA ASN A 257 9.89 0.42 -31.43
C ASN A 257 9.06 -0.03 -30.20
N GLY A 258 9.27 -1.21 -29.61
CA GLY A 258 8.63 -1.59 -28.33
C GLY A 258 7.09 -1.65 -28.31
N ILE A 259 6.43 -1.78 -29.47
CA ILE A 259 4.96 -1.81 -29.63
C ILE A 259 4.50 -3.05 -30.43
N VAL A 260 3.28 -3.52 -30.16
CA VAL A 260 2.60 -4.51 -31.00
C VAL A 260 1.86 -3.78 -32.13
N LYS A 261 2.60 -3.40 -33.19
CA LYS A 261 2.08 -2.50 -34.24
C LYS A 261 0.76 -2.98 -34.86
N TRP A 262 0.65 -4.27 -35.21
CA TRP A 262 -0.56 -4.82 -35.85
C TRP A 262 -1.81 -4.61 -35.00
N LEU A 263 -1.68 -4.73 -33.67
CA LEU A 263 -2.77 -4.54 -32.72
C LEU A 263 -3.20 -3.07 -32.68
N LEU A 264 -2.24 -2.14 -32.60
CA LEU A 264 -2.54 -0.71 -32.53
C LEU A 264 -3.16 -0.21 -33.85
N ASP A 265 -2.67 -0.69 -34.99
CA ASP A 265 -3.24 -0.40 -36.31
C ASP A 265 -4.70 -0.89 -36.40
N GLU A 266 -4.98 -2.12 -35.94
CA GLU A 266 -6.35 -2.68 -35.95
C GLU A 266 -7.29 -2.00 -34.94
N ILE A 267 -6.81 -1.63 -33.74
CA ILE A 267 -7.56 -0.80 -32.79
C ILE A 267 -7.98 0.51 -33.47
N SER A 268 -7.05 1.20 -34.13
CA SER A 268 -7.36 2.46 -34.82
C SER A 268 -8.37 2.29 -35.95
N GLN A 269 -8.35 1.15 -36.67
CA GLN A 269 -9.34 0.86 -37.72
C GLN A 269 -10.72 0.58 -37.12
N LYS A 270 -10.78 -0.24 -36.06
CA LYS A 270 -12.03 -0.63 -35.38
C LYS A 270 -12.61 0.45 -34.46
N GLU A 271 -11.90 1.55 -34.18
CA GLU A 271 -12.42 2.65 -33.36
C GLU A 271 -13.76 3.21 -33.88
N LYS A 272 -13.94 3.28 -35.20
CA LYS A 272 -15.19 3.74 -35.83
C LYS A 272 -16.41 2.86 -35.49
N ASP A 273 -16.19 1.56 -35.27
CA ASP A 273 -17.22 0.65 -34.79
C ASP A 273 -17.37 0.71 -33.26
N ALA A 274 -16.27 0.95 -32.55
CA ALA A 274 -16.25 1.08 -31.09
C ALA A 274 -16.93 2.36 -30.58
N GLU A 275 -16.84 3.49 -31.30
CA GLU A 275 -17.49 4.76 -30.94
C GLU A 275 -19.03 4.69 -31.00
N ARG A 276 -19.61 3.64 -31.61
CA ARG A 276 -21.07 3.44 -31.67
C ARG A 276 -21.64 3.30 -30.26
N SER A 277 -21.07 2.41 -29.45
CA SER A 277 -21.38 2.32 -28.01
C SER A 277 -20.33 1.51 -27.25
N LEU A 278 -20.24 1.72 -25.93
CA LEU A 278 -19.39 0.95 -25.01
C LEU A 278 -19.54 -0.58 -25.17
N MET A 279 -20.74 -1.07 -25.49
CA MET A 279 -20.96 -2.50 -25.78
C MET A 279 -20.15 -3.01 -26.98
N HIS A 280 -20.11 -2.24 -28.08
CA HIS A 280 -19.27 -2.57 -29.24
C HIS A 280 -17.79 -2.53 -28.86
N ARG A 281 -17.36 -1.47 -28.16
CA ARG A 281 -15.98 -1.32 -27.69
C ARG A 281 -15.51 -2.49 -26.83
N PHE A 282 -16.31 -2.95 -25.86
CA PHE A 282 -15.93 -4.09 -25.01
C PHE A 282 -15.96 -5.44 -25.75
N ASN A 283 -16.86 -5.63 -26.73
CA ASN A 283 -16.82 -6.82 -27.58
C ASN A 283 -15.55 -6.83 -28.47
N ILE A 284 -15.18 -5.71 -29.08
CA ILE A 284 -13.95 -5.55 -29.87
C ILE A 284 -12.71 -5.73 -28.96
N ALA A 285 -12.69 -5.14 -27.77
CA ALA A 285 -11.61 -5.33 -26.80
C ALA A 285 -11.47 -6.80 -26.40
N THR A 286 -12.57 -7.54 -26.24
CA THR A 286 -12.55 -8.99 -25.96
C THR A 286 -11.93 -9.77 -27.13
N GLU A 287 -12.33 -9.49 -28.36
CA GLU A 287 -11.79 -10.13 -29.57
C GLU A 287 -10.28 -9.88 -29.72
N LEU A 288 -9.86 -8.61 -29.62
CA LEU A 288 -8.46 -8.22 -29.79
C LEU A 288 -7.58 -8.73 -28.65
N THR A 289 -8.07 -8.71 -27.40
CA THR A 289 -7.33 -9.24 -26.24
C THR A 289 -7.15 -10.76 -26.33
N GLU A 290 -8.16 -11.49 -26.79
CA GLU A 290 -8.07 -12.95 -26.97
C GLU A 290 -7.02 -13.32 -28.04
N ARG A 291 -6.83 -12.45 -29.04
CA ARG A 291 -5.80 -12.60 -30.09
C ARG A 291 -4.41 -12.15 -29.61
N CYS A 292 -4.29 -11.02 -28.92
CA CYS A 292 -2.99 -10.45 -28.54
C CYS A 292 -2.41 -10.97 -27.21
N LYS A 293 -3.14 -11.78 -26.43
CA LYS A 293 -2.64 -12.35 -25.16
C LYS A 293 -1.36 -13.20 -25.29
N SER A 294 -1.00 -13.65 -26.49
CA SER A 294 0.26 -14.35 -26.76
C SER A 294 1.46 -13.42 -26.93
N GLU A 295 1.22 -12.12 -27.13
CA GLU A 295 2.25 -11.07 -27.25
C GLU A 295 2.73 -10.57 -25.87
N GLY A 296 2.20 -11.12 -24.78
CA GLY A 296 2.53 -10.78 -23.39
C GLY A 296 2.21 -9.33 -23.02
N GLU A 297 3.04 -8.75 -22.14
CA GLU A 297 2.85 -7.43 -21.54
C GLU A 297 2.55 -6.35 -22.60
N LEU A 298 3.27 -6.36 -23.75
CA LEU A 298 3.12 -5.35 -24.80
C LEU A 298 1.76 -5.41 -25.52
N GLY A 299 1.20 -6.60 -25.72
CA GLY A 299 -0.15 -6.75 -26.30
C GLY A 299 -1.21 -6.20 -25.35
N LEU A 300 -1.10 -6.54 -24.08
CA LEU A 300 -2.01 -6.06 -23.03
C LEU A 300 -1.87 -4.54 -22.78
N ILE A 301 -0.66 -3.98 -22.94
CA ILE A 301 -0.42 -2.54 -22.89
C ILE A 301 -1.19 -1.81 -24.01
N GLY A 302 -1.24 -2.36 -25.23
CA GLY A 302 -2.03 -1.77 -26.31
C GLY A 302 -3.51 -1.65 -25.98
N ILE A 303 -4.08 -2.70 -25.38
CA ILE A 303 -5.47 -2.72 -24.88
C ILE A 303 -5.67 -1.73 -23.72
N MET A 304 -4.74 -1.72 -22.77
CA MET A 304 -4.77 -0.82 -21.60
C MET A 304 -4.74 0.65 -22.02
N VAL A 305 -3.86 1.01 -22.96
CA VAL A 305 -3.75 2.36 -23.52
C VAL A 305 -5.07 2.80 -24.15
N TRP A 306 -5.65 1.95 -25.00
CA TRP A 306 -6.92 2.23 -25.67
C TRP A 306 -8.07 2.46 -24.69
N LEU A 307 -8.22 1.57 -23.71
CA LEU A 307 -9.30 1.66 -22.72
C LEU A 307 -9.09 2.77 -21.71
N ARG A 308 -7.84 3.17 -21.41
CA ARG A 308 -7.56 4.36 -20.61
C ARG A 308 -7.89 5.65 -21.36
N PHE A 309 -7.58 5.76 -22.65
CA PHE A 309 -8.03 6.91 -23.46
C PHE A 309 -9.57 7.02 -23.47
N MET A 310 -10.28 5.89 -23.52
CA MET A 310 -11.73 5.86 -23.33
C MET A 310 -12.14 6.33 -21.92
N ALA A 311 -11.57 5.77 -20.86
CA ALA A 311 -11.95 6.10 -19.47
C ALA A 311 -11.69 7.57 -19.12
N CYS A 312 -10.63 8.18 -19.67
CA CYS A 312 -10.29 9.60 -19.52
C CYS A 312 -11.10 10.54 -20.46
N ARG A 313 -12.12 10.03 -21.17
CA ARG A 313 -12.97 10.78 -22.13
C ARG A 313 -12.23 11.40 -23.33
N HIS A 314 -11.07 10.85 -23.70
CA HIS A 314 -10.38 11.24 -24.94
C HIS A 314 -10.97 10.57 -26.19
N LEU A 315 -11.80 9.54 -26.02
CA LEU A 315 -12.51 8.82 -27.10
C LEU A 315 -14.02 8.87 -26.89
N THR A 316 -14.78 8.90 -27.98
CA THR A 316 -16.25 8.91 -27.96
C THR A 316 -16.82 7.58 -27.43
N TRP A 317 -17.68 7.64 -26.42
CA TRP A 317 -18.28 6.45 -25.80
C TRP A 317 -19.46 5.87 -26.56
N ASN A 318 -20.26 6.73 -27.20
CA ASN A 318 -21.43 6.38 -27.98
C ASN A 318 -21.73 7.46 -29.02
N LYS A 319 -22.35 7.06 -30.12
CA LYS A 319 -22.68 7.95 -31.24
C LYS A 319 -23.86 7.40 -32.03
N ASN A 320 -25.02 8.04 -31.88
CA ASN A 320 -26.26 7.72 -32.61
C ASN A 320 -26.66 6.22 -32.56
N TYR A 321 -26.36 5.52 -31.47
CA TYR A 321 -26.73 4.11 -31.28
C TYR A 321 -27.37 3.89 -29.91
N ASN A 322 -28.52 3.23 -29.89
CA ASN A 322 -29.24 2.89 -28.65
C ASN A 322 -28.83 1.48 -28.20
N VAL A 323 -28.28 1.34 -26.99
CA VAL A 323 -27.94 0.03 -26.41
C VAL A 323 -28.46 -0.07 -24.98
N LYS A 324 -29.01 -1.24 -24.62
CA LYS A 324 -29.54 -1.46 -23.27
C LYS A 324 -28.38 -1.57 -22.27
N PRO A 325 -28.46 -0.99 -21.06
CA PRO A 325 -27.39 -1.12 -20.07
C PRO A 325 -27.08 -2.58 -19.70
N ARG A 326 -28.06 -3.49 -19.80
CA ARG A 326 -27.85 -4.95 -19.69
C ARG A 326 -26.92 -5.51 -20.78
N GLU A 327 -26.96 -5.00 -22.00
CA GLU A 327 -26.08 -5.42 -23.10
C GLU A 327 -24.64 -4.90 -22.90
N ILE A 328 -24.49 -3.65 -22.44
CA ILE A 328 -23.18 -3.10 -22.00
C ILE A 328 -22.60 -3.97 -20.88
N SER A 329 -23.39 -4.21 -19.82
CA SER A 329 -22.98 -5.00 -18.65
C SER A 329 -22.60 -6.44 -19.01
N THR A 330 -23.28 -7.04 -20.00
CA THR A 330 -22.95 -8.38 -20.53
C THR A 330 -21.65 -8.37 -21.34
N ALA A 331 -21.38 -7.33 -22.14
CA ALA A 331 -20.13 -7.21 -22.89
C ALA A 331 -18.93 -6.94 -21.95
N GLN A 332 -19.11 -6.11 -20.92
CA GLN A 332 -18.14 -5.95 -19.83
C GLN A 332 -17.86 -7.27 -19.11
N ASP A 333 -18.90 -8.05 -18.77
CA ASP A 333 -18.73 -9.33 -18.09
C ASP A 333 -17.92 -10.33 -18.93
N LYS A 334 -18.18 -10.42 -20.25
CA LYS A 334 -17.37 -11.22 -21.18
C LYS A 334 -15.90 -10.79 -21.16
N PHE A 335 -15.65 -9.48 -21.18
CA PHE A 335 -14.29 -8.94 -21.19
C PHE A 335 -13.56 -9.19 -19.86
N THR A 336 -14.19 -8.92 -18.72
CA THR A 336 -13.59 -9.18 -17.39
C THR A 336 -13.42 -10.68 -17.12
N ASN A 337 -14.30 -11.54 -17.65
CA ASN A 337 -14.13 -12.99 -17.64
C ASN A 337 -12.91 -13.46 -18.47
N LEU A 338 -12.55 -12.75 -19.55
CA LEU A 338 -11.30 -13.00 -20.27
C LEU A 338 -10.09 -12.56 -19.44
N LEU A 339 -10.12 -11.33 -18.90
CA LEU A 339 -9.03 -10.77 -18.10
C LEU A 339 -8.68 -11.63 -16.87
N GLN A 340 -9.67 -12.20 -16.15
CA GLN A 340 -9.36 -13.11 -15.03
C GLN A 340 -8.66 -14.41 -15.48
N ARG A 341 -8.93 -14.92 -16.69
CA ARG A 341 -8.24 -16.11 -17.22
C ARG A 341 -6.79 -15.77 -17.55
N ILE A 342 -6.54 -14.59 -18.11
CA ILE A 342 -5.20 -14.05 -18.36
C ILE A 342 -4.45 -13.88 -17.02
N TYR A 343 -5.05 -13.20 -16.04
CA TYR A 343 -4.49 -13.04 -14.68
C TYR A 343 -4.11 -14.38 -14.01
N SER A 344 -4.95 -15.40 -14.17
CA SER A 344 -4.70 -16.73 -13.61
C SER A 344 -3.59 -17.50 -14.34
N SER A 345 -3.50 -17.38 -15.67
CA SER A 345 -2.59 -18.18 -16.51
C SER A 345 -1.24 -17.51 -16.80
N GLN A 346 -1.15 -16.19 -16.65
CA GLN A 346 0.04 -15.39 -16.98
C GLN A 346 0.46 -14.51 -15.79
N PRO A 347 1.28 -15.02 -14.85
CA PRO A 347 1.65 -14.29 -13.63
C PRO A 347 2.41 -12.98 -13.85
N ASN A 348 3.23 -12.89 -14.90
CA ASN A 348 3.99 -11.67 -15.22
C ASN A 348 3.03 -10.54 -15.65
N ASP A 349 1.99 -10.88 -16.39
CA ASP A 349 1.04 -9.94 -16.99
C ASP A 349 -0.02 -9.38 -16.01
N ARG A 350 -0.08 -9.92 -14.79
CA ARG A 350 -1.05 -9.54 -13.75
C ARG A 350 -1.09 -8.05 -13.45
N GLU A 351 0.06 -7.38 -13.51
CA GLU A 351 0.15 -5.93 -13.28
C GLU A 351 -0.56 -5.14 -14.38
N ILE A 352 -0.34 -5.50 -15.65
CA ILE A 352 -1.02 -4.85 -16.78
C ILE A 352 -2.51 -5.21 -16.79
N VAL A 353 -2.89 -6.45 -16.47
CA VAL A 353 -4.30 -6.84 -16.34
C VAL A 353 -5.02 -6.02 -15.27
N ARG A 354 -4.39 -5.77 -14.11
CA ARG A 354 -4.92 -4.85 -13.09
C ARG A 354 -5.15 -3.45 -13.65
N LEU A 355 -4.19 -2.90 -14.40
CA LEU A 355 -4.30 -1.57 -15.02
C LEU A 355 -5.38 -1.51 -16.11
N ILE A 356 -5.67 -2.61 -16.82
CA ILE A 356 -6.85 -2.69 -17.68
C ILE A 356 -8.12 -2.65 -16.83
N MET A 357 -8.19 -3.47 -15.77
CA MET A 357 -9.38 -3.61 -14.94
C MET A 357 -9.75 -2.35 -14.14
N THR A 358 -8.80 -1.45 -13.85
CA THR A 358 -9.14 -0.13 -13.23
C THR A 358 -9.84 0.83 -14.19
N THR A 359 -9.73 0.64 -15.51
CA THR A 359 -10.36 1.51 -16.54
C THR A 359 -11.79 1.12 -16.90
N ILE A 360 -12.32 0.03 -16.33
CA ILE A 360 -13.60 -0.57 -16.72
C ILE A 360 -14.48 -0.94 -15.53
N GLY A 361 -15.79 -0.96 -15.76
CA GLY A 361 -16.76 -1.54 -14.84
C GLY A 361 -16.65 -3.07 -14.78
N ARG A 362 -17.11 -3.67 -13.68
CA ARG A 362 -17.09 -5.12 -13.47
C ARG A 362 -17.88 -5.89 -14.54
N GLY A 363 -19.01 -5.31 -14.96
CA GLY A 363 -20.05 -6.04 -15.70
C GLY A 363 -20.82 -7.03 -14.83
N GLY A 364 -21.81 -7.69 -15.44
CA GLY A 364 -22.59 -8.73 -14.80
C GLY A 364 -23.55 -9.44 -15.75
N GLN A 365 -23.97 -10.64 -15.34
CA GLN A 365 -24.99 -11.42 -16.03
C GLN A 365 -26.40 -11.08 -15.52
N GLY A 366 -27.42 -11.35 -16.33
CA GLY A 366 -28.83 -11.16 -15.96
C GLY A 366 -29.23 -9.68 -15.86
N ASP A 367 -30.05 -9.35 -14.86
CA ASP A 367 -30.75 -8.06 -14.78
C ASP A 367 -29.98 -6.96 -14.00
N VAL A 368 -28.70 -7.18 -13.65
CA VAL A 368 -27.86 -6.19 -12.95
C VAL A 368 -27.80 -4.86 -13.72
N GLY A 369 -27.53 -4.90 -15.03
CA GLY A 369 -27.61 -3.71 -15.88
C GLY A 369 -29.05 -3.21 -16.10
N GLN A 370 -30.06 -4.08 -16.04
CA GLN A 370 -31.46 -3.68 -16.23
C GLN A 370 -31.99 -2.87 -15.03
N ARG A 371 -31.53 -3.13 -13.80
CA ARG A 371 -31.84 -2.33 -12.60
C ARG A 371 -31.59 -0.83 -12.80
N ILE A 372 -30.59 -0.45 -13.60
CA ILE A 372 -30.32 0.96 -13.95
C ILE A 372 -31.56 1.63 -14.56
N ARG A 373 -32.31 0.95 -15.43
CA ARG A 373 -33.54 1.48 -16.04
C ARG A 373 -34.74 1.37 -15.09
N ASP A 374 -34.86 0.26 -14.40
CA ASP A 374 -36.05 -0.03 -13.60
C ASP A 374 -36.09 0.81 -12.30
N GLU A 375 -34.94 1.11 -11.70
CA GLU A 375 -34.85 1.82 -10.42
C GLU A 375 -34.95 3.34 -10.56
N ILE A 376 -34.53 3.94 -11.68
CA ILE A 376 -34.78 5.39 -11.90
C ILE A 376 -36.27 5.69 -12.03
N LEU A 377 -37.05 4.78 -12.63
CA LEU A 377 -38.51 4.89 -12.67
C LEU A 377 -39.14 4.78 -11.28
N VAL A 378 -38.61 3.91 -10.40
CA VAL A 378 -39.02 3.85 -8.99
C VAL A 378 -38.69 5.15 -8.27
N LEU A 379 -37.46 5.66 -8.42
CA LEU A 379 -36.99 6.89 -7.79
C LEU A 379 -37.85 8.09 -8.20
N GLN A 380 -38.11 8.26 -9.50
CA GLN A 380 -38.99 9.31 -10.01
C GLN A 380 -40.40 9.23 -9.43
N ARG A 381 -40.99 8.02 -9.39
CA ARG A 381 -42.35 7.78 -8.90
C ARG A 381 -42.47 8.00 -7.39
N ASN A 382 -41.52 7.49 -6.60
CA ASN A 382 -41.53 7.59 -5.14
C ASN A 382 -41.41 9.04 -4.65
N ASN A 383 -40.73 9.90 -5.42
CA ASN A 383 -40.40 11.27 -5.02
C ASN A 383 -41.15 12.35 -5.83
N ASP A 384 -42.11 11.93 -6.66
CA ASP A 384 -42.90 12.77 -7.58
C ASP A 384 -42.04 13.79 -8.36
N CYS A 385 -40.90 13.32 -8.87
CA CYS A 385 -39.88 14.14 -9.54
C CYS A 385 -39.69 13.77 -11.02
N LYS A 386 -40.75 13.27 -11.67
CA LYS A 386 -40.75 13.03 -13.12
C LYS A 386 -40.81 14.36 -13.89
N GLY A 387 -40.08 14.43 -14.99
CA GLY A 387 -40.00 15.63 -15.85
C GLY A 387 -38.68 16.37 -15.72
N GLY A 388 -38.50 17.42 -16.54
CA GLY A 388 -37.27 18.22 -16.59
C GLY A 388 -36.00 17.38 -16.67
N MET A 389 -34.99 17.75 -15.89
CA MET A 389 -33.69 17.07 -15.83
C MET A 389 -33.80 15.57 -15.54
N MET A 390 -34.75 15.15 -14.69
CA MET A 390 -34.90 13.73 -14.32
C MET A 390 -35.43 12.89 -15.48
N GLU A 391 -36.33 13.41 -16.30
CA GLU A 391 -36.79 12.71 -17.51
C GLU A 391 -35.70 12.71 -18.59
N GLU A 392 -35.00 13.83 -18.80
CA GLU A 392 -33.85 13.92 -19.71
C GLU A 392 -32.77 12.88 -19.35
N TRP A 393 -32.41 12.79 -18.07
CA TRP A 393 -31.44 11.81 -17.59
C TRP A 393 -31.96 10.37 -17.72
N HIS A 394 -33.24 10.10 -17.45
CA HIS A 394 -33.86 8.81 -17.72
C HIS A 394 -33.79 8.42 -19.20
N GLN A 395 -34.08 9.35 -20.13
CA GLN A 395 -33.94 9.10 -21.57
C GLN A 395 -32.48 8.84 -21.97
N LYS A 396 -31.51 9.56 -21.37
CA LYS A 396 -30.08 9.31 -21.52
C LYS A 396 -29.70 7.90 -21.05
N LEU A 397 -30.05 7.52 -19.83
CA LEU A 397 -29.81 6.20 -19.25
C LEU A 397 -30.47 5.07 -20.06
N HIS A 398 -31.66 5.33 -20.59
CA HIS A 398 -32.34 4.38 -21.47
C HIS A 398 -31.63 4.26 -22.82
N ASN A 399 -31.05 5.31 -23.40
CA ASN A 399 -30.35 5.23 -24.68
C ASN A 399 -28.90 4.70 -24.56
N ASN A 400 -28.12 5.25 -23.62
CA ASN A 400 -26.72 4.93 -23.34
C ASN A 400 -26.40 5.25 -21.87
N SER A 401 -26.41 4.23 -20.99
CA SER A 401 -25.84 4.39 -19.66
C SER A 401 -24.30 4.30 -19.71
N SER A 402 -23.63 5.15 -18.95
CA SER A 402 -22.17 5.32 -18.94
C SER A 402 -21.66 5.70 -17.55
N PRO A 403 -20.33 5.66 -17.28
CA PRO A 403 -19.77 6.06 -15.99
C PRO A 403 -20.16 7.48 -15.53
N ASP A 404 -20.49 8.39 -16.44
CA ASP A 404 -20.98 9.74 -16.12
C ASP A 404 -22.26 9.73 -15.27
N ASP A 405 -23.08 8.68 -15.38
CA ASP A 405 -24.32 8.56 -14.60
C ASP A 405 -24.04 8.47 -13.09
N VAL A 406 -22.90 7.86 -12.69
CA VAL A 406 -22.45 7.80 -11.29
C VAL A 406 -22.21 9.22 -10.76
N ILE A 407 -21.57 10.06 -11.57
CA ILE A 407 -21.22 11.44 -11.23
C ILE A 407 -22.47 12.33 -11.21
N ILE A 408 -23.38 12.16 -12.18
CA ILE A 408 -24.68 12.85 -12.20
C ILE A 408 -25.49 12.50 -10.95
N CYS A 409 -25.56 11.22 -10.57
CA CYS A 409 -26.25 10.78 -9.36
C CYS A 409 -25.60 11.32 -8.08
N GLN A 410 -24.27 11.40 -8.02
CA GLN A 410 -23.55 12.02 -6.88
C GLN A 410 -23.81 13.53 -6.79
N ALA A 411 -23.80 14.25 -7.92
CA ALA A 411 -24.12 15.67 -7.94
C ALA A 411 -25.57 15.95 -7.49
N LEU A 412 -26.53 15.08 -7.85
CA LEU A 412 -27.90 15.14 -7.34
C LEU A 412 -27.97 14.87 -5.83
N LEU A 413 -27.19 13.92 -5.30
CA LEU A 413 -27.09 13.70 -3.85
C LEU A 413 -26.54 14.92 -3.11
N ASP A 414 -25.47 15.53 -3.62
CA ASP A 414 -24.85 16.70 -3.00
C ASP A 414 -25.77 17.93 -3.07
N TYR A 415 -26.50 18.09 -4.19
CA TYR A 415 -27.57 19.07 -4.35
C TYR A 415 -28.67 18.92 -3.28
N VAL A 416 -29.18 17.69 -3.09
CA VAL A 416 -30.24 17.43 -2.08
C VAL A 416 -29.69 17.56 -0.65
N ARG A 417 -28.47 17.09 -0.36
CA ARG A 417 -27.81 17.22 0.95
C ARG A 417 -27.63 18.68 1.37
N SER A 418 -27.32 19.55 0.41
CA SER A 418 -27.01 20.97 0.63
C SER A 418 -28.22 21.92 0.65
N ASP A 419 -29.44 21.37 0.78
CA ASP A 419 -30.70 22.11 0.72
C ASP A 419 -30.96 22.76 -0.65
N PHE A 420 -30.77 21.96 -1.71
CA PHE A 420 -31.10 22.30 -3.09
C PHE A 420 -30.29 23.48 -3.66
N LYS A 421 -29.02 23.58 -3.26
CA LYS A 421 -28.07 24.61 -3.73
C LYS A 421 -27.47 24.25 -5.08
N ILE A 422 -27.90 24.95 -6.13
CA ILE A 422 -27.51 24.68 -7.53
C ILE A 422 -26.02 24.91 -7.80
N ASP A 423 -25.34 25.76 -7.03
CA ASP A 423 -23.88 25.95 -7.14
C ASP A 423 -23.11 24.69 -6.72
N ILE A 424 -23.63 23.92 -5.76
CA ILE A 424 -23.03 22.65 -5.31
C ILE A 424 -23.23 21.56 -6.37
N TYR A 425 -24.40 21.47 -7.00
CA TYR A 425 -24.63 20.58 -8.14
C TYR A 425 -23.59 20.81 -9.26
N TRP A 426 -23.45 22.05 -9.72
CA TRP A 426 -22.49 22.41 -10.76
C TRP A 426 -21.03 22.27 -10.29
N ARG A 427 -20.72 22.50 -9.00
CA ARG A 427 -19.39 22.27 -8.44
C ARG A 427 -19.01 20.79 -8.48
N THR A 428 -19.89 19.89 -8.02
CA THR A 428 -19.64 18.43 -8.06
C THR A 428 -19.46 17.94 -9.50
N LEU A 429 -20.29 18.38 -10.45
CA LEU A 429 -20.15 18.01 -11.86
C LEU A 429 -18.83 18.50 -12.47
N ASN A 430 -18.52 19.79 -12.35
CA ASN A 430 -17.32 20.38 -12.96
C ASN A 430 -16.02 19.80 -12.34
N ALA A 431 -16.01 19.53 -11.03
CA ALA A 431 -14.87 18.88 -10.36
C ALA A 431 -14.57 17.47 -10.89
N ASN A 432 -15.53 16.81 -11.55
CA ASN A 432 -15.38 15.51 -12.18
C ASN A 432 -15.32 15.59 -13.73
N GLY A 433 -15.10 16.79 -14.27
CA GLY A 433 -14.97 17.06 -15.69
C GLY A 433 -16.28 17.03 -16.48
N LEU A 434 -17.44 17.07 -15.83
CA LEU A 434 -18.75 17.14 -16.50
C LEU A 434 -19.24 18.59 -16.57
N THR A 435 -19.07 19.20 -17.73
CA THR A 435 -19.53 20.56 -18.00
C THR A 435 -20.95 20.56 -18.61
N LYS A 436 -21.61 21.73 -18.58
CA LYS A 436 -22.91 21.94 -19.25
C LYS A 436 -22.85 21.71 -20.77
N SER A 437 -21.68 21.77 -21.41
CA SER A 437 -21.54 21.41 -22.84
C SER A 437 -21.55 19.90 -23.06
N ILE A 438 -20.91 19.13 -22.17
CA ILE A 438 -20.88 17.65 -22.24
C ILE A 438 -22.27 17.06 -21.98
N LEU A 439 -23.00 17.57 -20.99
CA LEU A 439 -24.39 17.16 -20.74
C LEU A 439 -25.30 17.40 -21.96
N ARG A 440 -25.00 18.43 -22.75
CA ARG A 440 -25.72 18.77 -24.00
C ARG A 440 -25.28 17.95 -25.21
N SER A 441 -24.10 17.33 -25.19
CA SER A 441 -23.56 16.59 -26.34
C SER A 441 -23.94 15.11 -26.41
N TYR A 442 -24.60 14.56 -25.38
CA TYR A 442 -25.13 13.20 -25.42
C TYR A 442 -26.22 13.04 -26.50
N ASP A 443 -26.32 11.85 -27.12
CA ASP A 443 -27.40 11.48 -28.06
C ASP A 443 -28.83 11.79 -27.53
N ARG A 444 -28.98 11.80 -26.21
CA ARG A 444 -30.14 12.30 -25.45
C ARG A 444 -29.63 13.39 -24.50
N PRO A 445 -29.68 14.66 -24.88
CA PRO A 445 -29.14 15.76 -24.09
C PRO A 445 -29.82 15.91 -22.73
N ILE A 446 -29.04 16.32 -21.73
CA ILE A 446 -29.53 16.87 -20.46
C ILE A 446 -29.31 18.39 -20.53
N VAL A 447 -30.41 19.14 -20.54
CA VAL A 447 -30.45 20.60 -20.78
C VAL A 447 -31.04 21.37 -19.59
N SER A 448 -31.92 20.74 -18.84
CA SER A 448 -32.59 21.29 -17.66
C SER A 448 -31.73 21.16 -16.41
N GLU A 449 -31.99 22.03 -15.43
CA GLU A 449 -31.39 21.93 -14.10
C GLU A 449 -32.28 21.09 -13.17
N PRO A 450 -31.72 20.42 -12.15
CA PRO A 450 -32.52 19.67 -11.19
C PRO A 450 -33.45 20.61 -10.42
N HIS A 451 -34.70 20.20 -10.26
CA HIS A 451 -35.70 20.92 -9.48
C HIS A 451 -36.57 19.92 -8.72
N PHE A 452 -36.55 19.99 -7.39
CA PHE A 452 -37.21 19.04 -6.50
C PHE A 452 -38.07 19.77 -5.47
N ARG A 453 -39.14 19.11 -5.00
CA ARG A 453 -39.97 19.66 -3.91
C ARG A 453 -39.23 19.52 -2.59
N VAL A 454 -39.21 20.57 -1.77
CA VAL A 454 -38.48 20.58 -0.48
C VAL A 454 -38.87 19.40 0.42
N GLY A 455 -40.16 19.05 0.49
CA GLY A 455 -40.66 17.90 1.27
C GLY A 455 -40.23 16.51 0.76
N SER A 456 -39.60 16.41 -0.41
CA SER A 456 -39.08 15.14 -0.94
C SER A 456 -37.64 14.84 -0.52
N LYS A 457 -36.97 15.73 0.26
CA LYS A 457 -35.55 15.63 0.62
C LYS A 457 -35.15 14.24 1.16
N GLU A 458 -35.85 13.71 2.15
CA GLU A 458 -35.49 12.43 2.78
C GLU A 458 -35.68 11.24 1.84
N GLY A 459 -36.78 11.22 1.07
CA GLY A 459 -37.05 10.20 0.06
C GLY A 459 -36.00 10.21 -1.05
N LEU A 460 -35.63 11.40 -1.54
CA LEU A 460 -34.59 11.58 -2.55
C LEU A 460 -33.23 11.12 -2.04
N LEU A 461 -32.84 11.49 -0.81
CA LEU A 461 -31.58 11.04 -0.22
C LEU A 461 -31.52 9.50 -0.14
N ARG A 462 -32.60 8.85 0.31
CA ARG A 462 -32.68 7.38 0.38
C ARG A 462 -32.60 6.75 -1.01
N ASP A 463 -33.44 7.20 -1.94
CA ASP A 463 -33.62 6.55 -3.23
C ASP A 463 -32.43 6.84 -4.19
N LEU A 464 -31.88 8.07 -4.20
CA LEU A 464 -30.63 8.37 -4.92
C LEU A 464 -29.41 7.64 -4.35
N THR A 465 -29.32 7.45 -3.02
CA THR A 465 -28.22 6.67 -2.42
C THR A 465 -28.31 5.21 -2.84
N SER A 466 -29.51 4.63 -2.85
CA SER A 466 -29.74 3.28 -3.38
C SER A 466 -29.40 3.17 -4.87
N TYR A 467 -29.84 4.15 -5.68
CA TYR A 467 -29.59 4.16 -7.11
C TYR A 467 -28.10 4.35 -7.47
N LEU A 468 -27.37 5.16 -6.69
CA LEU A 468 -25.92 5.31 -6.84
C LEU A 468 -25.19 3.97 -6.67
N LYS A 469 -25.61 3.12 -5.71
CA LYS A 469 -25.05 1.76 -5.55
C LYS A 469 -25.26 0.92 -6.81
N THR A 470 -26.46 0.94 -7.39
CA THR A 470 -26.77 0.23 -8.64
C THR A 470 -25.93 0.71 -9.82
N LEU A 471 -25.72 2.02 -9.96
CA LEU A 471 -24.86 2.59 -11.01
C LEU A 471 -23.38 2.18 -10.81
N LYS A 472 -22.86 2.30 -9.59
CA LYS A 472 -21.48 1.91 -9.23
C LYS A 472 -21.22 0.43 -9.48
N ALA A 473 -22.15 -0.46 -9.10
CA ALA A 473 -22.02 -1.90 -9.29
C ALA A 473 -21.86 -2.34 -10.76
N VAL A 474 -22.29 -1.51 -11.72
CA VAL A 474 -22.11 -1.74 -13.16
C VAL A 474 -20.89 -1.01 -13.70
N HIS A 475 -20.78 0.30 -13.44
CA HIS A 475 -19.81 1.17 -14.12
C HIS A 475 -18.48 1.36 -13.37
N THR A 476 -18.43 1.10 -12.07
CA THR A 476 -17.26 1.39 -11.22
C THR A 476 -16.65 0.10 -10.66
N GLY A 477 -15.69 -0.48 -11.38
CA GLY A 477 -15.07 -1.76 -10.99
C GLY A 477 -14.34 -1.72 -9.64
N ALA A 478 -13.76 -0.58 -9.27
CA ALA A 478 -12.96 -0.40 -8.05
C ALA A 478 -13.67 0.39 -6.94
N ASP A 479 -15.01 0.44 -6.91
CA ASP A 479 -15.74 1.03 -5.79
C ASP A 479 -15.70 0.12 -4.56
N LEU A 480 -15.16 0.62 -3.44
CA LEU A 480 -14.88 -0.18 -2.24
C LEU A 480 -16.12 -0.84 -1.65
N GLU A 481 -17.23 -0.11 -1.51
CA GLU A 481 -18.46 -0.66 -0.94
C GLU A 481 -19.04 -1.74 -1.85
N SER A 482 -19.16 -1.45 -3.15
CA SER A 482 -19.69 -2.35 -4.17
C SER A 482 -18.84 -3.63 -4.32
N ALA A 483 -17.51 -3.51 -4.26
CA ALA A 483 -16.59 -4.64 -4.35
C ALA A 483 -16.69 -5.56 -3.11
N ILE A 484 -16.79 -4.99 -1.91
CA ILE A 484 -16.99 -5.77 -0.67
C ILE A 484 -18.37 -6.46 -0.69
N GLU A 485 -19.44 -5.77 -1.07
CA GLU A 485 -20.77 -6.38 -1.22
C GLU A 485 -20.77 -7.52 -2.26
N THR A 486 -20.09 -7.33 -3.39
CA THR A 486 -19.96 -8.36 -4.43
C THR A 486 -19.19 -9.59 -3.94
N PHE A 487 -18.09 -9.39 -3.21
CA PHE A 487 -17.24 -10.48 -2.71
C PHE A 487 -17.90 -11.28 -1.57
N LEU A 488 -18.50 -10.58 -0.59
CA LEU A 488 -19.27 -11.21 0.49
C LEU A 488 -20.62 -11.75 0.03
N GLY A 489 -21.04 -11.44 -1.20
CA GLY A 489 -22.35 -11.74 -1.73
C GLY A 489 -23.45 -10.86 -1.15
N TYR A 490 -24.49 -10.62 -1.95
CA TYR A 490 -25.68 -9.91 -1.52
C TYR A 490 -26.91 -10.41 -2.28
N SER A 491 -28.07 -10.31 -1.65
CA SER A 491 -29.37 -10.47 -2.30
C SER A 491 -30.13 -9.15 -2.24
N SER A 492 -30.27 -8.49 -3.38
CA SER A 492 -31.16 -7.34 -3.53
C SER A 492 -32.48 -7.81 -4.11
N GLN A 493 -33.55 -7.70 -3.31
CA GLN A 493 -34.90 -7.72 -3.85
C GLN A 493 -35.22 -6.29 -4.33
N GLY A 494 -35.42 -6.15 -5.65
CA GLY A 494 -36.04 -4.94 -6.18
C GLY A 494 -37.52 -4.87 -5.80
N ASN A 495 -38.21 -3.81 -6.23
CA ASN A 495 -39.67 -3.73 -6.09
C ASN A 495 -40.36 -4.91 -6.80
N HIS A 496 -41.59 -5.25 -6.40
CA HIS A 496 -42.36 -6.46 -6.81
C HIS A 496 -42.36 -6.87 -8.30
N PHE A 497 -42.03 -5.98 -9.24
CA PHE A 497 -41.95 -6.24 -10.67
C PHE A 497 -40.53 -6.54 -11.19
N MET A 498 -39.49 -6.31 -10.39
CA MET A 498 -38.09 -6.56 -10.71
C MET A 498 -37.68 -7.98 -10.28
N LYS A 499 -36.79 -8.63 -11.03
CA LYS A 499 -36.19 -9.89 -10.58
C LYS A 499 -35.14 -9.62 -9.49
N ALA A 500 -35.12 -10.47 -8.47
CA ALA A 500 -34.11 -10.41 -7.42
C ALA A 500 -32.70 -10.62 -8.01
N VAL A 501 -31.78 -9.71 -7.70
CA VAL A 501 -30.36 -9.86 -8.01
C VAL A 501 -29.70 -10.55 -6.83
N ARG A 502 -29.18 -11.76 -7.07
CA ARG A 502 -28.43 -12.55 -6.09
C ARG A 502 -26.99 -12.72 -6.56
N VAL A 503 -26.07 -12.06 -5.88
CA VAL A 503 -24.63 -12.33 -5.98
C VAL A 503 -24.28 -13.29 -4.86
N ASN A 504 -23.88 -14.51 -5.21
CA ASN A 504 -23.45 -15.51 -4.21
C ASN A 504 -22.07 -15.14 -3.64
N ILE A 505 -21.75 -15.62 -2.43
CA ILE A 505 -20.45 -15.46 -1.76
C ILE A 505 -19.30 -16.02 -2.62
N VAL A 506 -18.09 -15.47 -2.50
CA VAL A 506 -16.85 -16.03 -3.06
C VAL A 506 -16.29 -17.13 -2.14
N GLY A 507 -16.85 -18.34 -2.23
CA GLY A 507 -16.37 -19.53 -1.50
C GLY A 507 -16.39 -19.38 0.03
N ASP A 508 -15.51 -20.14 0.70
CA ASP A 508 -15.30 -19.99 2.15
C ASP A 508 -14.42 -18.77 2.43
N VAL A 509 -15.05 -17.62 2.66
CA VAL A 509 -14.35 -16.38 3.01
C VAL A 509 -13.75 -16.48 4.41
N PRO A 510 -12.43 -16.32 4.60
CA PRO A 510 -11.80 -16.38 5.91
C PRO A 510 -12.44 -15.41 6.92
N SER A 511 -12.75 -15.86 8.14
CA SER A 511 -13.41 -15.03 9.17
C SER A 511 -12.68 -13.71 9.42
N ARG A 512 -11.34 -13.77 9.54
CA ARG A 512 -10.46 -12.60 9.67
C ARG A 512 -10.59 -11.60 8.50
N LEU A 513 -10.88 -12.06 7.28
CA LEU A 513 -11.15 -11.16 6.16
C LEU A 513 -12.53 -10.49 6.32
N GLN A 514 -13.56 -11.24 6.71
CA GLN A 514 -14.89 -10.68 6.98
C GLN A 514 -14.85 -9.60 8.07
N GLU A 515 -14.11 -9.85 9.16
CA GLU A 515 -13.86 -8.88 10.24
C GLU A 515 -13.18 -7.60 9.71
N CYS A 516 -12.12 -7.73 8.91
CA CYS A 516 -11.39 -6.58 8.37
C CYS A 516 -12.24 -5.79 7.37
N LEU A 517 -12.98 -6.44 6.47
CA LEU A 517 -13.86 -5.76 5.51
C LEU A 517 -15.05 -5.06 6.23
N SER A 518 -15.56 -5.65 7.32
CA SER A 518 -16.59 -5.03 8.16
C SER A 518 -16.07 -3.77 8.86
N PHE A 519 -14.85 -3.83 9.42
CA PHE A 519 -14.18 -2.65 9.99
C PHE A 519 -13.99 -1.56 8.93
N VAL A 520 -13.43 -1.91 7.76
CA VAL A 520 -13.19 -0.96 6.66
C VAL A 520 -14.48 -0.27 6.24
N LYS A 521 -15.61 -0.98 6.16
CA LYS A 521 -16.92 -0.39 5.86
C LYS A 521 -17.41 0.60 6.92
N MET A 522 -17.21 0.32 8.20
CA MET A 522 -17.66 1.21 9.29
C MET A 522 -16.81 2.47 9.43
N HIS A 523 -15.53 2.41 9.07
CA HIS A 523 -14.54 3.45 9.37
C HIS A 523 -14.00 4.22 8.15
N VAL A 524 -14.54 3.99 6.93
CA VAL A 524 -14.03 4.63 5.69
C VAL A 524 -14.07 6.17 5.72
N ASP A 525 -15.06 6.75 6.40
CA ASP A 525 -15.26 8.20 6.55
C ASP A 525 -14.58 8.80 7.80
N ASP A 526 -13.89 7.98 8.61
CA ASP A 526 -13.24 8.46 9.83
C ASP A 526 -12.06 9.39 9.53
N LYS A 527 -11.93 10.46 10.33
CA LYS A 527 -10.79 11.38 10.25
C LYS A 527 -9.46 10.71 10.62
N ASN A 528 -9.45 9.90 11.68
CA ASN A 528 -8.25 9.17 12.07
C ASN A 528 -8.01 8.00 11.10
N ILE A 529 -7.16 8.22 10.11
CA ILE A 529 -6.85 7.24 9.07
C ILE A 529 -5.97 6.06 9.54
N GLY A 530 -5.32 6.14 10.71
CA GLY A 530 -4.34 5.15 11.15
C GLY A 530 -4.89 3.72 11.20
N PRO A 531 -5.92 3.44 12.02
CA PRO A 531 -6.55 2.12 12.11
C PRO A 531 -7.16 1.64 10.78
N LEU A 532 -7.73 2.56 9.99
CA LEU A 532 -8.28 2.26 8.68
C LEU A 532 -7.18 1.78 7.71
N MET A 533 -6.03 2.46 7.68
CA MET A 533 -4.88 2.09 6.85
C MET A 533 -4.30 0.72 7.20
N GLU A 534 -4.20 0.37 8.50
CA GLU A 534 -3.81 -0.98 8.91
C GLU A 534 -4.80 -2.03 8.43
N LYS A 535 -6.10 -1.78 8.56
CA LYS A 535 -7.17 -2.73 8.20
C LYS A 535 -7.38 -2.88 6.71
N LEU A 536 -7.16 -1.83 5.92
CA LEU A 536 -7.11 -1.90 4.46
C LEU A 536 -5.93 -2.78 4.01
N LEU A 537 -4.72 -2.55 4.53
CA LEU A 537 -3.56 -3.38 4.21
C LEU A 537 -3.75 -4.84 4.66
N GLU A 538 -4.23 -5.07 5.89
CA GLU A 538 -4.50 -6.40 6.41
C GLU A 538 -5.53 -7.14 5.52
N SER A 539 -6.57 -6.46 5.06
CA SER A 539 -7.54 -7.03 4.12
C SER A 539 -6.85 -7.51 2.84
N ARG A 540 -5.96 -6.71 2.24
CA ARG A 540 -5.20 -7.11 1.04
C ARG A 540 -4.27 -8.30 1.29
N VAL A 541 -3.59 -8.33 2.45
CA VAL A 541 -2.71 -9.45 2.81
C VAL A 541 -3.49 -10.75 2.98
N VAL A 542 -4.64 -10.72 3.66
CA VAL A 542 -5.50 -11.90 3.86
C VAL A 542 -6.23 -12.31 2.57
N LEU A 543 -6.50 -11.37 1.66
CA LEU A 543 -7.06 -11.61 0.33
C LEU A 543 -6.06 -12.29 -0.63
N ARG A 544 -4.75 -12.05 -0.46
CA ARG A 544 -3.70 -12.49 -1.40
C ARG A 544 -3.72 -13.98 -1.78
N PRO A 545 -3.92 -14.96 -0.87
CA PRO A 545 -3.98 -16.38 -1.25
C PRO A 545 -5.12 -16.70 -2.23
N LEU A 546 -6.24 -15.97 -2.15
CA LEU A 546 -7.37 -16.12 -3.07
C LEU A 546 -7.01 -15.58 -4.47
N LEU A 547 -6.29 -14.45 -4.56
CA LEU A 547 -5.77 -13.93 -5.83
C LEU A 547 -4.80 -14.89 -6.53
N LEU A 548 -4.07 -15.71 -5.78
CA LEU A 548 -3.09 -16.65 -6.32
C LEU A 548 -3.71 -17.99 -6.74
N THR A 549 -4.96 -18.26 -6.35
CA THR A 549 -5.66 -19.52 -6.60
C THR A 549 -6.65 -19.36 -7.76
N SER A 550 -6.75 -20.34 -8.66
CA SER A 550 -7.74 -20.29 -9.74
C SER A 550 -9.13 -20.70 -9.24
N HIS A 551 -10.14 -19.84 -9.42
CA HIS A 551 -11.54 -20.13 -9.11
C HIS A 551 -12.48 -19.29 -9.98
N GLU A 552 -13.76 -19.69 -10.13
CA GLU A 552 -14.72 -19.09 -11.07
C GLU A 552 -14.99 -17.59 -10.87
N LYS A 553 -14.71 -17.08 -9.66
CA LYS A 553 -14.95 -15.69 -9.23
C LYS A 553 -13.67 -14.89 -9.00
N LEU A 554 -12.55 -15.30 -9.60
CA LEU A 554 -11.28 -14.60 -9.43
C LEU A 554 -11.38 -13.11 -9.80
N LYS A 555 -12.22 -12.73 -10.78
CA LYS A 555 -12.53 -11.32 -11.11
C LYS A 555 -13.06 -10.53 -9.91
N ASP A 556 -13.88 -11.13 -9.06
CA ASP A 556 -14.48 -10.44 -7.90
C ASP A 556 -13.42 -10.17 -6.83
N VAL A 557 -12.45 -11.08 -6.69
CA VAL A 557 -11.27 -10.93 -5.81
C VAL A 557 -10.31 -9.88 -6.35
N ILE A 558 -10.08 -9.85 -7.67
CA ILE A 558 -9.25 -8.82 -8.33
C ILE A 558 -9.88 -7.44 -8.15
N PHE A 559 -11.18 -7.28 -8.40
CA PHE A 559 -11.87 -6.00 -8.19
C PHE A 559 -11.87 -5.56 -6.72
N LEU A 560 -11.99 -6.48 -5.75
CA LEU A 560 -11.81 -6.16 -4.34
C LEU A 560 -10.38 -5.71 -4.02
N ASP A 561 -9.34 -6.35 -4.55
CA ASP A 561 -7.96 -5.90 -4.32
C ASP A 561 -7.67 -4.54 -4.97
N LEU A 562 -8.22 -4.27 -6.15
CA LEU A 562 -8.14 -2.94 -6.80
C LEU A 562 -8.85 -1.87 -5.97
N ALA A 563 -10.03 -2.17 -5.43
CA ALA A 563 -10.77 -1.24 -4.60
C ALA A 563 -10.07 -0.97 -3.26
N LEU A 564 -9.47 -2.00 -2.63
CA LEU A 564 -8.66 -1.86 -1.43
C LEU A 564 -7.37 -1.06 -1.69
N ASP A 565 -6.65 -1.32 -2.79
CA ASP A 565 -5.43 -0.57 -3.16
C ASP A 565 -5.75 0.92 -3.42
N SER A 566 -6.84 1.18 -4.16
CA SER A 566 -7.34 2.55 -4.35
C SER A 566 -7.76 3.22 -3.04
N ALA A 567 -8.38 2.48 -2.12
CA ALA A 567 -8.78 2.99 -0.81
C ALA A 567 -7.56 3.30 0.09
N VAL A 568 -6.49 2.51 0.05
CA VAL A 568 -5.22 2.82 0.73
C VAL A 568 -4.65 4.13 0.20
N ARG A 569 -4.61 4.31 -1.13
CA ARG A 569 -4.14 5.54 -1.77
C ARG A 569 -4.96 6.76 -1.33
N THR A 570 -6.29 6.74 -1.50
CA THR A 570 -7.15 7.91 -1.22
C THR A 570 -7.24 8.23 0.27
N THR A 571 -7.21 7.22 1.13
CA THR A 571 -7.17 7.39 2.60
C THR A 571 -5.87 8.09 3.01
N MET A 572 -4.73 7.68 2.45
CA MET A 572 -3.44 8.33 2.71
C MET A 572 -3.36 9.75 2.12
N GLU A 573 -3.92 9.99 0.94
CA GLU A 573 -4.03 11.33 0.35
C GLU A 573 -4.84 12.28 1.24
N ARG A 574 -5.96 11.80 1.82
CA ARG A 574 -6.73 12.53 2.83
C ARG A 574 -5.88 12.84 4.07
N GLY A 575 -5.20 11.84 4.62
CA GLY A 575 -4.39 12.00 5.82
C GLY A 575 -3.12 12.85 5.65
N LEU A 576 -2.55 12.95 4.44
CA LEU A 576 -1.35 13.76 4.16
C LEU A 576 -1.52 15.26 4.49
N GLN A 577 -2.76 15.76 4.48
CA GLN A 577 -3.07 17.14 4.86
C GLN A 577 -3.09 17.32 6.38
N GLU A 578 -3.59 16.33 7.12
CA GLU A 578 -3.70 16.35 8.59
C GLU A 578 -2.38 15.91 9.28
N LEU A 579 -1.50 15.21 8.56
CA LEU A 579 -0.22 14.71 9.06
C LEU A 579 0.79 15.84 9.30
N GLY A 580 0.85 16.35 10.54
CA GLY A 580 1.79 17.40 10.93
C GLY A 580 3.25 17.06 10.58
N ASN A 581 3.98 18.02 9.98
CA ASN A 581 5.34 17.86 9.46
C ASN A 581 6.42 17.48 10.51
N THR A 582 6.05 17.37 11.79
CA THR A 582 6.95 17.09 12.92
C THR A 582 6.73 15.71 13.54
N HIS A 583 5.65 14.99 13.21
CA HIS A 583 5.34 13.71 13.84
C HIS A 583 5.99 12.53 13.09
N VAL A 584 7.30 12.38 13.30
CA VAL A 584 8.13 11.33 12.67
C VAL A 584 7.57 9.90 12.85
N PRO A 585 7.09 9.45 14.03
CA PRO A 585 6.58 8.08 14.20
C PRO A 585 5.42 7.76 13.25
N GLY A 586 4.46 8.68 13.10
CA GLY A 586 3.35 8.50 12.15
C GLY A 586 3.83 8.46 10.69
N ILE A 587 4.76 9.32 10.29
CA ILE A 587 5.34 9.26 8.93
C ILE A 587 6.04 7.90 8.70
N VAL A 588 6.81 7.41 9.68
CA VAL A 588 7.49 6.11 9.60
C VAL A 588 6.49 4.95 9.50
N PHE A 589 5.41 5.00 10.28
CA PHE A 589 4.30 4.05 10.20
C PHE A 589 3.63 4.05 8.82
N PHE A 590 3.25 5.21 8.29
CA PHE A 590 2.59 5.30 6.98
C PHE A 590 3.51 4.84 5.83
N ILE A 591 4.82 5.12 5.88
CA ILE A 591 5.80 4.56 4.94
C ILE A 591 5.81 3.02 5.03
N SER A 592 5.78 2.44 6.23
CA SER A 592 5.70 0.98 6.42
C SER A 592 4.44 0.37 5.81
N VAL A 593 3.28 1.04 5.92
CA VAL A 593 2.02 0.57 5.30
C VAL A 593 2.09 0.67 3.78
N MET A 594 2.55 1.81 3.26
CA MET A 594 2.59 2.07 1.81
C MET A 594 3.62 1.19 1.07
N LEU A 595 4.78 0.91 1.68
CA LEU A 595 5.76 -0.03 1.14
C LEU A 595 5.19 -1.44 0.97
N GLN A 596 4.51 -1.95 2.00
CA GLN A 596 3.82 -3.25 1.95
C GLN A 596 2.71 -3.26 0.89
N ASN A 597 1.92 -2.19 0.81
CA ASN A 597 0.86 -2.05 -0.18
C ASN A 597 1.40 -2.12 -1.63
N LEU A 598 2.54 -1.49 -1.91
CA LEU A 598 3.20 -1.59 -3.21
C LEU A 598 3.77 -2.98 -3.49
N CYS A 599 4.35 -3.65 -2.49
CA CYS A 599 4.82 -5.03 -2.65
C CYS A 599 3.70 -6.00 -3.07
N LEU A 600 2.45 -5.74 -2.66
CA LEU A 600 1.29 -6.53 -3.06
C LEU A 600 0.81 -6.27 -4.50
N SER A 601 0.97 -5.04 -4.99
CA SER A 601 0.50 -4.62 -6.32
C SER A 601 1.53 -4.79 -7.44
N THR A 602 2.83 -4.80 -7.12
CA THR A 602 3.93 -4.81 -8.11
C THR A 602 4.45 -6.21 -8.45
N VAL A 603 4.64 -6.49 -9.74
CA VAL A 603 5.40 -7.61 -10.31
C VAL A 603 6.86 -7.17 -10.53
N GLY A 604 7.82 -8.07 -10.27
CA GLY A 604 9.24 -7.71 -10.23
C GLY A 604 9.62 -6.89 -8.98
N ASN A 605 8.92 -7.13 -7.86
CA ASN A 605 8.97 -6.31 -6.62
C ASN A 605 10.20 -6.55 -5.73
N GLU A 606 11.27 -7.17 -6.23
CA GLU A 606 12.43 -7.58 -5.43
C GLU A 606 13.09 -6.41 -4.67
N GLN A 607 13.34 -5.28 -5.34
CA GLN A 607 13.91 -4.08 -4.69
C GLN A 607 12.96 -3.49 -3.63
N LEU A 608 11.64 -3.50 -3.87
CA LEU A 608 10.65 -3.04 -2.89
C LEU A 608 10.62 -3.94 -1.66
N ILE A 609 10.78 -5.26 -1.82
CA ILE A 609 10.87 -6.22 -0.71
C ILE A 609 12.13 -6.00 0.11
N TYR A 610 13.29 -5.78 -0.52
CA TYR A 610 14.52 -5.45 0.21
C TYR A 610 14.37 -4.12 0.97
N CYS A 611 13.88 -3.07 0.30
CA CYS A 611 13.60 -1.79 0.97
C CYS A 611 12.62 -1.94 2.14
N THR A 612 11.58 -2.79 2.02
CA THR A 612 10.61 -3.01 3.10
C THR A 612 11.23 -3.76 4.29
N LYS A 613 12.11 -4.74 4.04
CA LYS A 613 12.84 -5.46 5.10
C LYS A 613 13.83 -4.55 5.83
N ASP A 614 14.57 -3.74 5.08
CA ASP A 614 15.51 -2.77 5.65
C ASP A 614 14.75 -1.67 6.42
N TRP A 615 13.60 -1.24 5.90
CA TRP A 615 12.72 -0.26 6.56
C TRP A 615 12.16 -0.78 7.88
N TYR A 616 11.83 -2.06 7.98
CA TYR A 616 11.41 -2.67 9.24
C TYR A 616 12.49 -2.58 10.33
N ILE A 617 13.76 -2.80 9.97
CA ILE A 617 14.87 -2.68 10.92
C ILE A 617 15.03 -1.22 11.38
N VAL A 618 14.96 -0.27 10.44
CA VAL A 618 14.97 1.18 10.72
C VAL A 618 13.78 1.62 11.57
N SER A 619 12.58 1.06 11.35
CA SER A 619 11.38 1.46 12.10
C SER A 619 11.44 1.02 13.56
N ASP A 620 12.03 -0.15 13.85
CA ASP A 620 12.20 -0.65 15.22
C ASP A 620 13.30 0.09 15.98
N SER A 621 14.36 0.51 15.28
CA SER A 621 15.48 1.22 15.88
C SER A 621 15.25 2.73 16.05
N TYR A 622 14.02 3.23 15.79
CA TYR A 622 13.70 4.65 15.89
C TYR A 622 14.01 5.22 17.27
N ARG A 623 14.86 6.26 17.26
CA ARG A 623 15.22 7.07 18.42
C ARG A 623 15.14 8.55 18.03
N PRO A 624 14.42 9.39 18.79
CA PRO A 624 14.35 10.82 18.49
C PRO A 624 15.75 11.46 18.48
N ASN A 625 16.06 12.20 17.42
CA ASN A 625 17.33 12.90 17.20
C ASN A 625 18.60 12.02 17.19
N ASP A 626 18.47 10.71 16.91
CA ASP A 626 19.62 9.81 16.74
C ASP A 626 20.21 9.94 15.32
N GLU A 627 21.45 10.43 15.24
CA GLU A 627 22.19 10.66 13.99
C GLU A 627 22.40 9.36 13.19
N GLN A 628 22.73 8.26 13.88
CA GLN A 628 23.00 6.96 13.26
C GLN A 628 21.71 6.32 12.74
N TRP A 629 20.62 6.44 13.49
CA TRP A 629 19.29 6.06 12.98
C TRP A 629 18.91 6.88 11.75
N ALA A 630 19.13 8.20 11.77
CA ALA A 630 18.76 9.07 10.66
C ALA A 630 19.58 8.78 9.39
N LEU A 631 20.87 8.44 9.51
CA LEU A 631 21.71 7.96 8.41
C LEU A 631 21.19 6.65 7.82
N GLN A 632 20.83 5.66 8.66
CA GLN A 632 20.26 4.39 8.21
C GLN A 632 18.90 4.58 7.52
N ALA A 633 18.02 5.39 8.12
CA ALA A 633 16.72 5.72 7.55
C ALA A 633 16.85 6.42 6.20
N LYS A 634 17.81 7.34 6.06
CA LYS A 634 18.09 8.05 4.81
C LYS A 634 18.54 7.08 3.72
N ALA A 635 19.45 6.16 4.04
CA ALA A 635 19.95 5.17 3.08
C ALA A 635 18.82 4.25 2.55
N VAL A 636 17.88 3.84 3.41
CA VAL A 636 16.70 3.05 2.97
C VAL A 636 15.76 3.91 2.12
N ILE A 637 15.50 5.16 2.52
CA ILE A 637 14.68 6.11 1.75
C ILE A 637 15.25 6.40 0.36
N ASP A 638 16.56 6.54 0.22
CA ASP A 638 17.18 6.74 -1.09
C ASP A 638 17.05 5.49 -1.97
N ARG A 639 17.15 4.27 -1.40
CA ARG A 639 16.85 3.03 -2.13
C ARG A 639 15.38 2.92 -2.53
N VAL A 640 14.44 3.38 -1.68
CA VAL A 640 13.01 3.48 -2.04
C VAL A 640 12.81 4.46 -3.20
N ARG A 641 13.42 5.65 -3.16
CA ARG A 641 13.35 6.65 -4.24
C ARG A 641 13.86 6.09 -5.56
N LEU A 642 14.99 5.38 -5.54
CA LEU A 642 15.54 4.71 -6.72
C LEU A 642 14.57 3.65 -7.26
N ALA A 643 14.08 2.74 -6.41
CA ALA A 643 13.12 1.70 -6.84
C ALA A 643 11.81 2.28 -7.44
N LEU A 644 11.31 3.41 -6.92
CA LEU A 644 10.17 4.12 -7.48
C LEU A 644 10.50 4.78 -8.83
N SER A 645 11.67 5.43 -8.95
CA SER A 645 12.12 6.06 -10.20
C SER A 645 12.38 5.02 -11.30
N ASP A 646 13.01 3.89 -10.98
CA ASP A 646 13.31 2.81 -11.93
C ASP A 646 12.00 2.21 -12.48
N LYS A 647 11.03 1.92 -11.60
CA LYS A 647 9.71 1.42 -12.02
C LYS A 647 8.94 2.42 -12.88
N SER A 648 9.01 3.71 -12.57
CA SER A 648 8.42 4.78 -13.39
C SER A 648 9.09 4.87 -14.78
N GLN A 649 10.42 4.73 -14.84
CA GLN A 649 11.15 4.74 -16.10
C GLN A 649 10.86 3.48 -16.93
N ASP A 650 10.68 2.33 -16.32
CA ASP A 650 10.30 1.08 -17.01
C ASP A 650 8.87 1.15 -17.55
N TYR A 651 7.92 1.70 -16.78
CA TYR A 651 6.60 2.05 -17.30
C TYR A 651 6.72 2.97 -18.52
N HIS A 652 7.50 4.05 -18.43
CA HIS A 652 7.68 4.99 -19.54
C HIS A 652 8.21 4.29 -20.81
N LYS A 653 9.24 3.43 -20.68
CA LYS A 653 9.78 2.64 -21.81
C LYS A 653 8.75 1.69 -22.42
N MET A 654 7.89 1.05 -21.62
CA MET A 654 6.96 0.00 -22.07
C MET A 654 5.63 0.56 -22.58
N ILE A 655 5.10 1.61 -21.95
CA ILE A 655 3.74 2.11 -22.15
C ILE A 655 3.71 3.33 -23.08
N GLN A 656 4.63 4.27 -22.91
CA GLN A 656 4.61 5.54 -23.63
C GLN A 656 4.67 5.38 -25.17
N PRO A 657 5.46 4.43 -25.76
CA PRO A 657 5.47 4.21 -27.20
C PRO A 657 4.09 3.80 -27.75
N SER A 658 3.35 2.96 -27.01
CA SER A 658 1.99 2.55 -27.40
C SER A 658 1.00 3.71 -27.28
N ALA A 659 1.12 4.54 -26.22
CA ALA A 659 0.31 5.74 -26.05
C ALA A 659 0.54 6.78 -27.16
N GLN A 660 1.80 7.01 -27.54
CA GLN A 660 2.17 7.90 -28.64
C GLN A 660 1.67 7.38 -29.99
N TYR A 661 1.93 6.12 -30.31
CA TYR A 661 1.54 5.54 -31.60
C TYR A 661 0.02 5.52 -31.76
N LEU A 662 -0.71 4.96 -30.78
CA LEU A 662 -2.16 4.85 -30.86
C LEU A 662 -2.85 6.21 -30.71
N GLY A 663 -2.41 7.06 -29.76
CA GLY A 663 -3.00 8.37 -29.52
C GLY A 663 -2.96 9.27 -30.76
N ASN A 664 -1.84 9.28 -31.50
CA ASN A 664 -1.72 10.03 -32.75
C ASN A 664 -2.69 9.52 -33.84
N MET A 665 -2.83 8.20 -34.00
CA MET A 665 -3.77 7.63 -34.97
C MET A 665 -5.24 7.91 -34.60
N LEU A 666 -5.57 7.85 -33.31
CA LEU A 666 -6.89 8.16 -32.77
C LEU A 666 -7.18 9.67 -32.67
N ARG A 667 -6.21 10.54 -32.99
CA ARG A 667 -6.30 12.00 -32.88
C ARG A 667 -6.62 12.48 -31.46
N VAL A 668 -6.06 11.80 -30.45
CA VAL A 668 -6.10 12.27 -29.07
C VAL A 668 -5.29 13.56 -28.94
N GLU A 669 -5.74 14.48 -28.09
CA GLU A 669 -5.04 15.71 -27.76
C GLU A 669 -3.57 15.47 -27.36
N LYS A 670 -2.64 16.22 -27.95
CA LYS A 670 -1.20 15.98 -27.79
C LYS A 670 -0.77 15.99 -26.32
N TRP A 671 -1.28 16.93 -25.51
CA TRP A 671 -0.94 17.01 -24.09
C TRP A 671 -1.30 15.72 -23.33
N ALA A 672 -2.43 15.09 -23.65
CA ALA A 672 -2.91 13.86 -23.01
C ALA A 672 -2.11 12.62 -23.44
N ILE A 673 -1.54 12.66 -24.64
CA ILE A 673 -0.56 11.67 -25.11
C ILE A 673 0.76 11.85 -24.33
N ASP A 674 1.30 13.07 -24.30
CA ASP A 674 2.65 13.36 -23.81
C ASP A 674 2.83 13.14 -22.30
N ILE A 675 1.76 13.19 -21.49
CA ILE A 675 1.79 12.89 -20.05
C ILE A 675 1.22 11.50 -19.70
N PHE A 676 0.79 10.69 -20.68
CA PHE A 676 -0.04 9.50 -20.46
C PHE A 676 0.49 8.55 -19.37
N THR A 677 1.75 8.15 -19.48
CA THR A 677 2.36 7.15 -18.57
C THR A 677 2.71 7.74 -17.20
N GLU A 678 2.93 9.05 -17.15
CA GLU A 678 3.21 9.75 -15.92
C GLU A 678 1.93 9.89 -15.08
N GLU A 679 0.83 10.33 -15.69
CA GLU A 679 -0.50 10.33 -15.07
C GLU A 679 -0.92 8.94 -14.58
N LEU A 680 -0.56 7.87 -15.30
CA LEU A 680 -0.76 6.50 -14.87
C LEU A 680 0.06 6.15 -13.61
N THR A 681 1.27 6.66 -13.51
CA THR A 681 2.16 6.48 -12.34
C THR A 681 1.66 7.31 -11.15
N ARG A 682 1.25 8.55 -11.39
CA ARG A 682 0.75 9.52 -10.40
C ARG A 682 -0.59 9.10 -9.80
N ALA A 683 -1.44 8.43 -10.57
CA ALA A 683 -2.70 7.85 -10.10
C ALA A 683 -2.54 6.59 -9.22
N GLY A 684 -1.31 6.04 -9.10
CA GLY A 684 -1.01 4.85 -8.31
C GLY A 684 -0.48 5.18 -6.91
N SER A 685 -0.55 4.19 -6.01
CA SER A 685 -0.08 4.27 -4.61
C SER A 685 1.42 4.59 -4.46
N ALA A 686 2.18 4.56 -5.56
CA ALA A 686 3.59 4.94 -5.64
C ALA A 686 3.80 6.44 -5.39
N ALA A 687 2.92 7.29 -5.90
CA ALA A 687 2.96 8.74 -5.69
C ALA A 687 2.81 9.10 -4.21
N THR A 688 1.84 8.48 -3.52
CA THR A 688 1.60 8.76 -2.10
C THR A 688 2.74 8.28 -1.19
N LEU A 689 3.40 7.17 -1.52
CA LEU A 689 4.64 6.77 -0.84
C LEU A 689 5.75 7.80 -1.07
N SER A 690 5.92 8.25 -2.32
CA SER A 690 6.93 9.26 -2.66
C SER A 690 6.72 10.57 -1.89
N LEU A 691 5.47 11.02 -1.72
CA LEU A 691 5.14 12.21 -0.92
C LEU A 691 5.49 12.05 0.56
N LEU A 692 5.27 10.87 1.16
CA LEU A 692 5.69 10.56 2.54
C LEU A 692 7.21 10.54 2.69
N VAL A 693 7.89 9.88 1.76
CA VAL A 693 9.35 9.82 1.62
C VAL A 693 9.94 11.23 1.48
N ASN A 694 9.29 12.09 0.71
CA ASN A 694 9.63 13.51 0.61
C ASN A 694 9.42 14.24 1.94
N ARG A 695 8.29 14.04 2.64
CA ARG A 695 8.07 14.69 3.95
C ARG A 695 9.14 14.32 5.00
N LEU A 696 9.69 13.11 4.95
CA LEU A 696 10.69 12.65 5.92
C LEU A 696 12.13 13.08 5.59
N ASP A 697 12.50 13.22 4.31
CA ASP A 697 13.89 13.48 3.88
C ASP A 697 14.56 14.70 4.55
N PRO A 698 13.92 15.89 4.65
CA PRO A 698 14.53 17.06 5.30
C PRO A 698 14.74 16.87 6.80
N ILE A 699 13.87 16.09 7.46
CA ILE A 699 13.99 15.79 8.89
C ILE A 699 15.23 14.91 9.11
N LEU A 700 15.39 13.86 8.30
CA LEU A 700 16.55 12.98 8.37
C LEU A 700 17.84 13.73 8.04
N ARG A 701 17.86 14.56 6.99
CA ARG A 701 19.03 15.38 6.66
C ARG A 701 19.45 16.30 7.79
N LYS A 702 18.50 16.90 8.50
CA LYS A 702 18.76 17.78 9.65
C LYS A 702 19.34 17.00 10.84
N ILE A 703 18.82 15.81 11.13
CA ILE A 703 19.32 14.97 12.24
C ILE A 703 20.70 14.38 11.90
N ALA A 704 20.89 13.91 10.67
CA ALA A 704 22.13 13.30 10.18
C ALA A 704 23.19 14.31 9.68
N ASN A 705 22.99 15.62 9.89
CA ASN A 705 23.85 16.72 9.43
C ASN A 705 24.34 16.58 7.96
N LEU A 706 23.44 16.15 7.08
CA LEU A 706 23.78 15.81 5.70
C LEU A 706 23.92 17.05 4.79
N GLY A 707 24.70 16.90 3.73
CA GLY A 707 24.98 17.95 2.76
C GLY A 707 23.74 18.61 2.15
N CYS A 708 23.90 19.86 1.75
CA CYS A 708 22.82 20.75 1.31
C CYS A 708 22.17 20.40 -0.04
N TRP A 709 22.64 19.38 -0.76
CA TRP A 709 22.11 18.99 -2.07
C TRP A 709 21.31 17.69 -2.04
N GLN A 710 20.23 17.65 -2.81
CA GLN A 710 19.52 16.44 -3.20
C GLN A 710 19.42 16.40 -4.72
N ILE A 711 20.00 15.36 -5.33
CA ILE A 711 20.06 15.22 -6.77
C ILE A 711 18.87 14.36 -7.23
N ILE A 712 18.02 14.94 -8.09
CA ILE A 712 16.78 14.33 -8.61
C ILE A 712 17.03 13.73 -10.01
N SER A 713 17.87 14.38 -10.82
CA SER A 713 18.35 13.90 -12.11
C SER A 713 19.87 14.13 -12.20
N PRO A 714 20.69 13.06 -12.06
CA PRO A 714 22.15 13.17 -12.00
C PRO A 714 22.74 13.24 -13.41
N VAL A 715 22.84 14.45 -13.97
CA VAL A 715 23.48 14.70 -15.27
C VAL A 715 24.56 15.76 -15.09
N GLU A 716 25.76 15.52 -15.59
CA GLU A 716 26.80 16.55 -15.66
C GLU A 716 26.51 17.51 -16.81
N VAL A 717 26.48 18.80 -16.54
CA VAL A 717 26.04 19.81 -17.52
C VAL A 717 26.88 21.08 -17.46
N CYS A 718 26.84 21.85 -18.54
CA CYS A 718 27.46 23.15 -18.64
C CYS A 718 26.51 24.13 -19.33
N GLY A 719 26.35 25.34 -18.77
CA GLY A 719 25.41 26.32 -19.30
C GLY A 719 25.47 27.69 -18.62
N LEU A 720 24.74 28.63 -19.20
CA LEU A 720 24.54 29.99 -18.70
C LEU A 720 23.55 29.98 -17.53
N VAL A 721 23.90 30.64 -16.43
CA VAL A 721 22.99 30.79 -15.28
C VAL A 721 21.86 31.77 -15.60
N THR A 722 20.61 31.38 -15.30
CA THR A 722 19.44 32.27 -15.34
C THR A 722 18.56 32.09 -14.09
N ALA A 723 18.39 33.15 -13.31
CA ALA A 723 17.54 33.17 -12.12
C ALA A 723 16.07 33.45 -12.50
N VAL A 724 15.14 32.70 -11.90
CA VAL A 724 13.68 32.90 -12.09
C VAL A 724 12.95 32.84 -10.75
N SER A 725 11.82 33.54 -10.66
CA SER A 725 10.94 33.46 -9.48
C SER A 725 10.31 32.07 -9.37
N GLU A 726 9.54 31.66 -10.38
CA GLU A 726 8.90 30.35 -10.43
C GLU A 726 9.18 29.71 -11.80
N LEU A 727 9.45 28.39 -11.83
CA LEU A 727 9.76 27.70 -13.09
C LEU A 727 8.58 27.75 -14.08
N ILE A 728 7.34 27.69 -13.57
CA ILE A 728 6.09 27.76 -14.34
C ILE A 728 5.98 29.02 -15.23
N ILE A 729 6.65 30.12 -14.85
CA ILE A 729 6.61 31.40 -15.57
C ILE A 729 7.41 31.32 -16.89
N VAL A 730 8.43 30.46 -16.93
CA VAL A 730 9.34 30.34 -18.10
C VAL A 730 9.14 29.05 -18.89
N GLN A 731 8.22 28.17 -18.49
CA GLN A 731 8.03 26.84 -19.10
C GLN A 731 7.77 26.85 -20.62
N THR A 732 7.24 27.95 -21.17
CA THR A 732 6.97 28.12 -22.61
C THR A 732 8.10 28.81 -23.38
N LYS A 733 9.20 29.16 -22.73
CA LYS A 733 10.32 29.91 -23.32
C LYS A 733 11.38 28.97 -23.90
N VAL A 734 11.82 29.25 -25.12
CA VAL A 734 12.96 28.54 -25.74
C VAL A 734 14.26 29.29 -25.45
N TYR A 735 15.29 28.57 -25.00
CA TYR A 735 16.62 29.08 -24.71
C TYR A 735 17.60 28.66 -25.81
N ALA A 736 18.10 29.62 -26.60
CA ALA A 736 18.99 29.35 -27.74
C ALA A 736 20.42 28.92 -27.36
N LYS A 737 20.77 28.95 -26.07
CA LYS A 737 22.05 28.49 -25.51
C LYS A 737 21.75 27.57 -24.33
N PRO A 738 22.59 26.56 -24.03
CA PRO A 738 22.45 25.74 -22.83
C PRO A 738 22.31 26.60 -21.58
N THR A 739 21.16 26.54 -20.91
CA THR A 739 20.85 27.35 -19.72
C THR A 739 20.66 26.49 -18.48
N ILE A 740 21.18 26.97 -17.35
CA ILE A 740 20.96 26.41 -16.01
C ILE A 740 20.08 27.39 -15.24
N ILE A 741 18.84 26.99 -14.97
CA ILE A 741 17.86 27.79 -14.26
C ILE A 741 18.07 27.68 -12.74
N ILE A 742 18.10 28.81 -12.04
CA ILE A 742 18.00 28.88 -10.59
C ILE A 742 16.62 29.41 -10.20
N ALA A 743 15.68 28.52 -9.93
CA ALA A 743 14.31 28.88 -9.55
C ALA A 743 14.21 29.20 -8.05
N ASN A 744 13.33 30.13 -7.64
CA ASN A 744 12.95 30.24 -6.23
C ASN A 744 11.87 29.21 -5.85
N LYS A 745 11.03 28.81 -6.82
CA LYS A 745 9.89 27.93 -6.59
C LYS A 745 9.67 26.94 -7.74
N VAL A 746 9.41 25.69 -7.39
CA VAL A 746 9.07 24.57 -8.29
C VAL A 746 8.04 23.69 -7.59
N THR A 747 6.83 23.65 -8.14
CA THR A 747 5.67 22.97 -7.56
C THR A 747 5.64 21.47 -7.85
N GLY A 748 6.22 21.04 -8.96
CA GLY A 748 6.24 19.66 -9.43
C GLY A 748 5.56 19.47 -10.79
N GLU A 749 4.60 20.33 -11.14
CA GLU A 749 3.73 20.22 -12.32
C GLU A 749 4.24 21.00 -13.55
N GLU A 750 5.42 21.63 -13.45
CA GLU A 750 5.99 22.44 -14.53
C GLU A 750 6.55 21.62 -15.70
N GLU A 751 6.47 22.17 -16.91
CA GLU A 751 7.35 21.76 -18.02
C GLU A 751 8.76 22.36 -17.89
N ILE A 752 9.77 21.61 -18.37
CA ILE A 752 11.15 22.13 -18.46
C ILE A 752 11.31 22.82 -19.82
N PRO A 753 11.67 24.12 -19.87
CA PRO A 753 11.74 24.85 -21.13
C PRO A 753 12.86 24.35 -22.06
N ASP A 754 12.63 24.40 -23.37
CA ASP A 754 13.59 23.97 -24.38
C ASP A 754 14.93 24.71 -24.25
N GLY A 755 16.05 23.98 -24.36
CA GLY A 755 17.41 24.51 -24.22
C GLY A 755 17.90 24.65 -22.77
N VAL A 756 17.05 24.38 -21.77
CA VAL A 756 17.47 24.24 -20.37
C VAL A 756 18.17 22.90 -20.17
N VAL A 757 19.42 22.95 -19.71
CA VAL A 757 20.24 21.78 -19.38
C VAL A 757 20.33 21.53 -17.87
N GLY A 758 19.96 22.50 -17.04
CA GLY A 758 19.89 22.29 -15.59
C GLY A 758 18.82 23.12 -14.89
N VAL A 759 18.27 22.61 -13.80
CA VAL A 759 17.39 23.33 -12.88
C VAL A 759 17.88 23.11 -11.45
N LEU A 760 18.06 24.20 -10.70
CA LEU A 760 18.43 24.19 -9.29
C LEU A 760 17.40 25.02 -8.50
N THR A 761 16.89 24.50 -7.39
CA THR A 761 15.75 25.09 -6.66
C THR A 761 15.89 24.86 -5.15
N PRO A 762 15.34 25.70 -4.25
CA PRO A 762 15.21 25.37 -2.84
C PRO A 762 14.05 24.41 -2.55
N ASP A 763 13.08 24.30 -3.45
CA ASP A 763 11.95 23.40 -3.32
C ASP A 763 12.36 21.96 -3.60
N MET A 764 11.63 21.01 -3.00
CA MET A 764 11.86 19.58 -3.12
C MET A 764 10.64 18.94 -3.80
N PRO A 765 10.53 19.05 -5.14
CA PRO A 765 9.43 18.44 -5.89
C PRO A 765 9.54 16.91 -5.84
N ASP A 766 8.39 16.25 -5.98
CA ASP A 766 8.30 14.81 -5.76
C ASP A 766 9.17 14.01 -6.75
N VAL A 767 9.73 12.86 -6.34
CA VAL A 767 10.57 12.05 -7.25
C VAL A 767 9.79 11.53 -8.47
N LEU A 768 8.46 11.43 -8.36
CA LEU A 768 7.50 11.05 -9.39
C LEU A 768 6.67 12.24 -9.92
N SER A 769 6.99 13.48 -9.55
CA SER A 769 6.35 14.67 -10.14
C SER A 769 6.74 14.87 -11.60
N HIS A 770 5.92 15.60 -12.35
CA HIS A 770 6.10 15.86 -13.77
C HIS A 770 7.49 16.40 -14.11
N VAL A 771 7.89 17.51 -13.48
CA VAL A 771 9.21 18.13 -13.67
C VAL A 771 10.36 17.16 -13.34
N SER A 772 10.20 16.31 -12.33
CA SER A 772 11.21 15.30 -11.95
C SER A 772 11.36 14.17 -12.96
N VAL A 773 10.24 13.67 -13.51
CA VAL A 773 10.22 12.62 -14.54
C VAL A 773 10.75 13.18 -15.86
N ARG A 774 10.28 14.37 -16.27
CA ARG A 774 10.79 15.13 -17.43
C ARG A 774 12.31 15.32 -17.35
N ALA A 775 12.85 15.76 -16.21
CA ALA A 775 14.28 15.97 -16.05
C ALA A 775 15.13 14.72 -16.37
N ARG A 776 14.72 13.54 -15.89
CA ARG A 776 15.46 12.28 -16.11
C ARG A 776 15.35 11.77 -17.54
N ASN A 777 14.17 11.94 -18.14
CA ASN A 777 13.88 11.53 -19.51
C ASN A 777 14.62 12.40 -20.52
N SER A 778 14.56 13.73 -20.37
CA SER A 778 15.21 14.72 -21.24
C SER A 778 16.70 14.97 -20.91
N LYS A 779 17.27 14.23 -19.95
CA LYS A 779 18.69 14.36 -19.51
C LYS A 779 19.07 15.78 -19.07
N VAL A 780 18.17 16.42 -18.34
CA VAL A 780 18.38 17.71 -17.68
C VAL A 780 18.89 17.46 -16.26
N CYS A 781 19.94 18.15 -15.83
CA CYS A 781 20.39 18.12 -14.44
C CYS A 781 19.32 18.73 -13.52
N PHE A 782 18.91 18.04 -12.47
CA PHE A 782 17.89 18.58 -11.55
C PHE A 782 18.25 18.29 -10.10
N ALA A 783 18.31 19.32 -9.27
CA ALA A 783 18.64 19.18 -7.86
C ALA A 783 18.01 20.26 -6.97
N THR A 784 17.68 19.84 -5.74
CA THR A 784 17.27 20.72 -4.65
C THR A 784 18.48 21.15 -3.82
N CYS A 785 18.53 22.42 -3.44
CA CYS A 785 19.54 23.00 -2.55
C CYS A 785 18.90 23.57 -1.29
N PHE A 786 19.10 22.90 -0.15
CA PHE A 786 18.60 23.35 1.15
C PHE A 786 19.35 24.56 1.71
N ASP A 787 20.54 24.88 1.17
CA ASP A 787 21.32 26.07 1.56
C ASP A 787 20.97 27.27 0.68
N GLN A 788 20.26 28.22 1.28
CA GLN A 788 19.87 29.49 0.66
C GLN A 788 21.06 30.41 0.32
N SER A 789 22.20 30.26 1.01
CA SER A 789 23.41 31.06 0.72
C SER A 789 24.03 30.65 -0.62
N ILE A 790 24.06 29.34 -0.92
CA ILE A 790 24.55 28.80 -2.19
C ILE A 790 23.64 29.25 -3.33
N LEU A 791 22.31 29.13 -3.18
CA LEU A 791 21.35 29.60 -4.19
C LEU A 791 21.45 31.12 -4.43
N LYS A 792 21.62 31.94 -3.39
CA LYS A 792 21.88 33.38 -3.54
C LYS A 792 23.18 33.64 -4.30
N ASN A 793 24.25 32.94 -3.95
CA ASN A 793 25.54 33.05 -4.63
C ASN A 793 25.47 32.66 -6.11
N LEU A 794 24.67 31.65 -6.47
CA LEU A 794 24.44 31.26 -7.87
C LEU A 794 23.64 32.32 -8.63
N LYS A 795 22.58 32.89 -8.04
CA LYS A 795 21.79 33.97 -8.65
C LYS A 795 22.61 35.24 -8.93
N LEU A 796 23.63 35.52 -8.10
CA LEU A 796 24.62 36.59 -8.35
C LEU A 796 25.58 36.30 -9.53
N LYS A 797 25.42 35.16 -10.24
CA LYS A 797 26.19 34.78 -11.43
C LYS A 797 25.33 34.73 -12.70
N GLU A 798 24.18 35.40 -12.69
CA GLU A 798 23.33 35.63 -13.87
C GLU A 798 24.16 35.89 -15.14
N GLY A 799 23.87 35.16 -16.21
CA GLY A 799 24.57 35.29 -17.50
C GLY A 799 26.00 34.73 -17.55
N LYS A 800 26.52 34.10 -16.48
CA LYS A 800 27.84 33.45 -16.48
C LYS A 800 27.74 31.95 -16.79
N MET A 801 28.79 31.40 -17.40
CA MET A 801 28.92 29.96 -17.64
C MET A 801 29.37 29.24 -16.37
N ILE A 802 28.63 28.19 -16.00
CA ILE A 802 29.05 27.23 -14.96
C ILE A 802 29.05 25.80 -15.51
N SER A 803 29.89 24.95 -14.93
CA SER A 803 29.86 23.50 -15.08
C SER A 803 29.41 22.88 -13.76
N ILE A 804 28.46 21.95 -13.84
CA ILE A 804 27.99 21.14 -12.73
C ILE A 804 28.51 19.72 -12.95
N LYS A 805 29.32 19.23 -12.00
CA LYS A 805 29.81 17.86 -11.95
C LYS A 805 29.29 17.12 -10.73
N LEU A 806 29.18 15.81 -10.83
CA LEU A 806 28.69 14.94 -9.76
C LEU A 806 29.84 14.51 -8.86
N SER A 807 29.66 14.60 -7.54
CA SER A 807 30.59 14.04 -6.56
C SER A 807 29.79 13.32 -5.48
N SER A 808 29.65 12.00 -5.66
CA SER A 808 28.79 11.10 -4.86
C SER A 808 27.37 11.64 -4.66
N THR A 809 27.07 12.30 -3.53
CA THR A 809 25.76 12.86 -3.17
C THR A 809 25.69 14.39 -3.30
N ASN A 810 26.74 15.02 -3.83
CA ASN A 810 26.95 16.46 -3.86
C ASN A 810 27.19 16.97 -5.29
N LEU A 811 26.93 18.26 -5.53
CA LEU A 811 27.21 18.94 -6.80
C LEU A 811 28.46 19.80 -6.68
N VAL A 812 29.46 19.53 -7.53
CA VAL A 812 30.66 20.36 -7.67
C VAL A 812 30.41 21.36 -8.78
N ILE A 813 30.09 22.60 -8.39
CA ILE A 813 29.85 23.69 -9.33
C ILE A 813 31.17 24.45 -9.55
N ARG A 814 31.64 24.47 -10.81
CA ARG A 814 32.84 25.20 -11.23
C ARG A 814 32.46 26.35 -12.15
N TYR A 815 33.09 27.51 -11.97
CA TYR A 815 32.98 28.63 -12.89
C TYR A 815 33.91 28.39 -14.08
N ILE A 816 33.42 28.65 -15.28
CA ILE A 816 34.27 28.69 -16.48
C ILE A 816 34.63 30.15 -16.72
N THR A 817 35.86 30.53 -16.41
CA THR A 817 36.44 31.80 -16.86
C THR A 817 36.64 31.75 -18.37
N GLN A 818 36.47 32.90 -19.02
CA GLN A 818 36.26 32.99 -20.47
C GLN A 818 37.57 32.94 -21.27
N GLU A 819 38.42 31.94 -20.99
CA GLU A 819 39.70 31.66 -21.68
C GLU A 819 39.83 30.18 -22.06
N VAL A 820 38.80 29.63 -22.69
CA VAL A 820 38.95 28.45 -23.55
C VAL A 820 38.19 28.70 -24.85
N GLY A 821 38.92 28.90 -25.95
CA GLY A 821 38.34 28.97 -27.28
C GLY A 821 37.76 27.61 -27.65
N VAL A 822 36.43 27.51 -27.78
CA VAL A 822 35.77 26.31 -28.29
C VAL A 822 36.05 26.19 -29.79
N LEU A 823 37.11 25.46 -30.14
CA LEU A 823 37.41 25.09 -31.51
C LEU A 823 36.35 24.10 -32.01
N TYR A 824 35.40 24.59 -32.81
CA TYR A 824 34.55 23.75 -33.63
C TYR A 824 35.38 23.18 -34.78
N LEU A 825 35.88 21.95 -34.63
CA LEU A 825 36.46 21.15 -35.71
C LEU A 825 35.36 20.26 -36.33
N PRO A 826 34.88 20.54 -37.55
CA PRO A 826 33.92 19.69 -38.22
C PRO A 826 34.61 18.42 -38.75
N LEU A 827 34.39 17.28 -38.09
CA LEU A 827 34.77 15.97 -38.61
C LEU A 827 33.83 15.57 -39.76
N TYR A 828 34.29 15.78 -40.99
CA TYR A 828 33.64 15.24 -42.19
C TYR A 828 33.96 13.75 -42.34
N TYR A 829 32.95 12.90 -42.15
CA TYR A 829 32.94 11.52 -42.65
C TYR A 829 31.81 11.38 -43.68
N PRO A 830 32.07 10.89 -44.91
CA PRO A 830 31.05 10.74 -45.92
C PRO A 830 30.22 9.46 -45.69
N LEU A 831 28.99 9.63 -45.23
CA LEU A 831 27.93 8.63 -45.33
C LEU A 831 26.77 9.23 -46.13
N GLY A 832 26.27 8.47 -47.10
CA GLY A 832 25.29 8.96 -48.07
C GLY A 832 23.92 9.26 -47.45
N GLU A 833 23.30 10.34 -47.94
CA GLU A 833 21.86 10.63 -47.93
C GLU A 833 21.02 10.13 -46.74
N CYS A 834 21.22 10.72 -45.55
CA CYS A 834 20.13 11.23 -44.67
C CYS A 834 20.65 11.79 -43.33
N GLY A 835 20.46 13.10 -43.11
CA GLY A 835 20.42 13.71 -41.76
C GLY A 835 21.76 13.86 -41.01
N VAL A 836 22.11 15.09 -40.64
CA VAL A 836 23.28 15.38 -39.78
C VAL A 836 22.95 15.07 -38.32
N LEU A 837 23.70 14.14 -37.72
CA LEU A 837 23.65 13.83 -36.29
C LEU A 837 24.63 14.72 -35.51
N HIS A 838 24.12 15.68 -34.75
CA HIS A 838 24.93 16.44 -33.78
C HIS A 838 25.04 15.69 -32.45
N LEU A 839 26.14 14.95 -32.27
CA LEU A 839 26.52 14.35 -30.98
C LEU A 839 27.75 15.07 -30.40
N PRO A 840 27.64 15.75 -29.25
CA PRO A 840 28.80 16.33 -28.58
C PRO A 840 29.56 15.25 -27.79
N LEU A 841 30.73 14.84 -28.28
CA LEU A 841 31.69 14.04 -27.53
C LEU A 841 32.62 14.97 -26.75
N TYR A 842 32.61 14.87 -25.41
CA TYR A 842 33.50 15.61 -24.53
C TYR A 842 34.66 14.72 -24.09
N TYR A 843 35.89 15.03 -24.53
CA TYR A 843 37.12 14.51 -23.96
C TYR A 843 37.81 15.58 -23.10
N PRO A 844 38.29 15.26 -21.89
CA PRO A 844 39.24 16.12 -21.21
C PRO A 844 40.62 16.00 -21.89
N LEU A 845 41.23 17.14 -22.21
CA LEU A 845 42.66 17.21 -22.51
C LEU A 845 43.41 17.21 -21.17
N ASP A 846 44.03 16.09 -20.81
CA ASP A 846 45.08 16.08 -19.79
C ASP A 846 46.38 16.69 -20.36
N GLU A 847 47.08 17.47 -19.55
CA GLU A 847 48.36 18.12 -19.90
C GLU A 847 49.52 17.11 -19.98
N SER A 848 49.51 16.19 -20.94
CA SER A 848 50.59 15.20 -21.10
C SER A 848 50.82 14.61 -22.50
N PHE A 849 50.38 15.26 -23.58
CA PHE A 849 50.76 14.88 -24.95
C PHE A 849 51.19 16.08 -25.82
N SER A 850 52.46 16.48 -25.70
CA SER A 850 53.15 17.30 -26.70
C SER A 850 53.91 16.42 -27.69
N LEU A 851 53.92 16.81 -28.97
CA LEU A 851 54.59 16.16 -30.10
C LEU A 851 54.06 14.76 -30.47
N TYR A 852 53.31 14.66 -31.57
CA TYR A 852 53.79 14.08 -32.85
C TYR A 852 52.62 13.92 -33.84
N ALA A 853 52.48 14.86 -34.77
CA ALA A 853 51.82 14.66 -36.07
C ALA A 853 52.06 15.89 -36.95
N ALA A 854 53.03 15.80 -37.86
CA ALA A 854 53.23 16.77 -38.93
C ALA A 854 53.25 16.02 -40.26
N THR A 855 52.16 16.13 -41.02
CA THR A 855 52.00 16.00 -42.49
C THR A 855 50.51 16.03 -42.80
#